data_AF-A0A6I4SLM6-F1
#
_entry.id   AF-A0A6I4SLM6-F1
#
_cell.length_a   1.000
_cell.length_b   1.000
_cell.length_c   1.000
_cell.angle_alpha   90.00
_cell.angle_beta   90.00
_cell.angle_gamma   90.00
#
_symmetry.space_group_name_H-M   'P 1'
#
loop_
_entity.id
_entity.type
_entity.pdbx_description
1 polymer ?
#
loop_
_entity_poly.entity_id
_entity_poly.type
_entity_poly.pdbx_seq_one_letter_code
_entity_poly.pdbx_strand_id
1 'polypeptide(L)'
;MILPIFPEGGLASSVITTVWVGVFVLCFFNLRFGWVLSGLVVPGYLVPLLIVKPLAAGVIVIEAVLTYTIVWVFSEKIGRGKWPSLFGRDRFMGLILASVAVRMTLDGFVLPEVAEWMTQNWNREFDWRSDMQSFGLVIISLMANQFWKPGIIRGMFSLVVVTALSLLIIRYGLMEFTNFRISGVSYLYEGLASSVLASPKAYMILVLTALYASHMNVKYGWDFSGILIPALIALQWYQPTKILASFGEAIVIYAIARMLLKTPWLENMTIEGGRKMLLFFNISFALKLIVGHAIVYFALDVKTTDFYGFGYLLSTLLAIKAHDKNIFPRLMRSTLQVSFVGAAMGNLAGFLLALILPQAALGGTRSTDDAAAEAIKRQDEFIVAAVGDAYSRVVRSETAALSIKSARALGDAIELLEAGLPPVQAGAVASSGGWRVEVLSNGIVALRREDGIGRDVLLYDPAAEENLAITVPDPTLTPGLAHAAQRISELTDARWLVFTAPRAPGSIPAQTVLQTFRQSASSNEMLVGFDGSNEIPIVSFVDRAAITTNLPELRKAIPELVTRFDVSRIDQNEDGSRAASRAVLTPASINELNKALIPDSNELGQCVIPTESPITETLTDVEELAFLRFEVAEPLLKDLAASVAPSVSINNSRMLGLALEMCAIEDRPNWLLTSRDGGDGAYLFTASGGGDTTILGFLRRELRQEGAAEPVAAMEFVSAALSLQWGSGAGSVLLAPRELQYDGKQSHAFGVINQTVIRQLEDRPALTLQIRPFPQRAGPLKGDPKVIIIPLHIGISAEERGRLRQYAFNAGFSSAFAERSKAFAGYEAFPLTALRYLNHSQNKRAAVLMINPDKSETD
;
A
#
# COMPACT_ATOMS: atom_id res chain seq x y z
N MET A 1 -32.17 -4.36 -7.89
CA MET A 1 -31.75 -5.62 -8.55
C MET A 1 -30.61 -5.26 -9.48
N ILE A 2 -29.41 -5.77 -9.25
CA ILE A 2 -28.19 -5.37 -9.99
C ILE A 2 -27.97 -6.39 -11.11
N LEU A 3 -27.84 -5.93 -12.36
CA LEU A 3 -27.57 -6.81 -13.51
C LEU A 3 -26.05 -7.03 -13.68
N PRO A 4 -25.55 -8.28 -13.64
CA PRO A 4 -24.12 -8.57 -13.80
C PRO A 4 -23.73 -8.59 -15.29
N ILE A 5 -23.62 -7.41 -15.90
CA ILE A 5 -23.33 -7.27 -17.34
C ILE A 5 -21.81 -7.32 -17.60
N PHE A 6 -21.02 -6.73 -16.69
CA PHE A 6 -19.57 -6.59 -16.88
C PHE A 6 -18.79 -7.73 -16.22
N PRO A 7 -17.73 -8.26 -16.87
CA PRO A 7 -16.86 -9.25 -16.24
C PRO A 7 -16.09 -8.63 -15.06
N GLU A 8 -16.07 -9.33 -13.93
CA GLU A 8 -15.32 -8.97 -12.73
C GLU A 8 -13.81 -8.98 -13.01
N GLY A 9 -13.06 -8.02 -12.45
CA GLY A 9 -11.62 -7.85 -12.71
C GLY A 9 -11.27 -7.27 -14.10
N GLY A 10 -12.26 -6.96 -14.93
CA GLY A 10 -12.11 -6.38 -16.26
C GLY A 10 -12.88 -5.06 -16.44
N LEU A 11 -13.98 -5.09 -17.20
CA LEU A 11 -14.76 -3.88 -17.56
C LEU A 11 -15.61 -3.33 -16.41
N ALA A 12 -15.86 -4.12 -15.35
CA ALA A 12 -16.67 -3.70 -14.21
C ALA A 12 -16.04 -2.53 -13.43
N SER A 13 -14.73 -2.33 -13.53
CA SER A 13 -13.98 -1.28 -12.85
C SER A 13 -13.02 -0.54 -13.79
N SER A 14 -13.37 -0.42 -15.07
CA SER A 14 -12.50 0.16 -16.11
C SER A 14 -12.97 1.51 -16.64
N VAL A 15 -12.00 2.40 -16.90
CA VAL A 15 -12.17 3.66 -17.65
C VAL A 15 -12.68 3.42 -19.08
N ILE A 16 -12.47 2.23 -19.64
CA ILE A 16 -12.96 1.87 -20.99
C ILE A 16 -14.47 2.09 -21.09
N THR A 17 -15.22 1.69 -20.06
CA THR A 17 -16.70 1.77 -20.04
C THR A 17 -17.16 3.22 -20.00
N THR A 18 -16.49 4.08 -19.22
CA THR A 18 -16.85 5.51 -19.13
C THR A 18 -16.49 6.27 -20.40
N VAL A 19 -15.36 5.92 -21.04
CA VAL A 19 -14.98 6.45 -22.36
C VAL A 19 -15.97 6.03 -23.42
N TRP A 20 -16.41 4.77 -23.45
CA TRP A 20 -17.42 4.30 -24.38
C TRP A 20 -18.72 5.13 -24.27
N VAL A 21 -19.22 5.37 -23.05
CA VAL A 21 -20.37 6.26 -22.83
C VAL A 21 -20.10 7.69 -23.31
N GLY A 22 -18.92 8.24 -22.99
CA GLY A 22 -18.51 9.57 -23.44
C GLY A 22 -18.53 9.73 -24.96
N VAL A 23 -18.02 8.73 -25.69
CA VAL A 23 -18.05 8.72 -27.16
C VAL A 23 -19.48 8.65 -27.69
N PHE A 24 -20.36 7.85 -27.07
CA PHE A 24 -21.78 7.81 -27.43
C PHE A 24 -22.45 9.17 -27.33
N VAL A 25 -22.28 9.84 -26.20
CA VAL A 25 -22.87 11.17 -25.96
C VAL A 25 -22.29 12.18 -26.94
N LEU A 26 -20.97 12.21 -27.14
CA LEU A 26 -20.36 13.15 -28.08
C LEU A 26 -20.81 12.92 -29.52
N CYS A 27 -20.88 11.66 -29.97
CA CYS A 27 -21.36 11.33 -31.31
C CYS A 27 -22.85 11.66 -31.48
N PHE A 28 -23.67 11.49 -30.44
CA PHE A 28 -25.06 11.94 -30.46
C PHE A 28 -25.16 13.45 -30.71
N PHE A 29 -24.43 14.27 -29.95
CA PHE A 29 -24.43 15.72 -30.15
C PHE A 29 -23.80 16.15 -31.48
N ASN A 30 -22.79 15.44 -31.97
CA ASN A 30 -22.24 15.67 -33.31
C ASN A 30 -23.29 15.40 -34.41
N LEU A 31 -23.98 14.27 -34.35
CA LEU A 31 -24.99 13.91 -35.36
C LEU A 31 -26.23 14.78 -35.28
N ARG A 32 -26.63 15.21 -34.08
CA ARG A 32 -27.86 15.99 -33.86
C ARG A 32 -27.69 17.50 -34.03
N PHE A 33 -26.54 18.04 -33.59
CA PHE A 33 -26.29 19.48 -33.50
C PHE A 33 -25.01 19.93 -34.22
N GLY A 34 -24.29 19.02 -34.88
CA GLY A 34 -23.08 19.37 -35.65
C GLY A 34 -21.87 19.74 -34.79
N TRP A 35 -21.85 19.35 -33.51
CA TRP A 35 -20.72 19.65 -32.61
C TRP A 35 -19.42 19.00 -33.09
N VAL A 36 -18.27 19.60 -32.76
CA VAL A 36 -16.97 19.13 -33.25
C VAL A 36 -16.57 17.81 -32.56
N LEU A 37 -16.16 16.80 -33.34
CA LEU A 37 -15.59 15.54 -32.84
C LEU A 37 -14.11 15.69 -32.40
N SER A 38 -13.80 16.73 -31.62
CA SER A 38 -12.47 16.93 -31.02
C SER A 38 -12.50 16.53 -29.56
N GLY A 39 -11.38 16.04 -29.02
CA GLY A 39 -11.32 15.61 -27.62
C GLY A 39 -12.24 14.41 -27.33
N LEU A 40 -12.38 13.47 -28.28
CA LEU A 40 -13.35 12.37 -28.27
C LEU A 40 -13.47 11.65 -26.90
N VAL A 41 -12.34 11.55 -26.22
CA VAL A 41 -12.15 10.79 -24.99
C VAL A 41 -12.40 11.59 -23.73
N VAL A 42 -12.18 12.90 -23.81
CA VAL A 42 -12.03 13.78 -22.67
C VAL A 42 -13.24 13.66 -21.72
N PRO A 43 -14.50 13.67 -22.20
CA PRO A 43 -15.65 13.54 -21.30
C PRO A 43 -15.63 12.24 -20.49
N GLY A 44 -15.33 11.10 -21.11
CA GLY A 44 -15.32 9.81 -20.43
C GLY A 44 -14.15 9.63 -19.45
N TYR A 45 -13.09 10.42 -19.59
CA TYR A 45 -11.99 10.50 -18.63
C TYR A 45 -12.32 11.39 -17.44
N LEU A 46 -13.01 12.52 -17.68
CA LEU A 46 -13.38 13.45 -16.63
C LEU A 46 -14.45 12.89 -15.70
N VAL A 47 -15.37 12.04 -16.19
CA VAL A 47 -16.46 11.52 -15.34
C VAL A 47 -15.97 10.74 -14.11
N PRO A 48 -15.08 9.73 -14.23
CA PRO A 48 -14.52 9.08 -13.05
C PRO A 48 -13.84 10.07 -12.09
N LEU A 49 -13.09 11.03 -12.63
CA LEU A 49 -12.41 12.05 -11.81
C LEU A 49 -13.40 12.95 -11.10
N LEU A 50 -14.47 13.41 -11.75
CA LEU A 50 -15.52 14.22 -11.13
C LEU A 50 -16.27 13.48 -10.02
N ILE A 51 -16.35 12.14 -10.09
CA ILE A 51 -17.00 11.33 -9.06
C ILE A 51 -16.05 11.04 -7.89
N VAL A 52 -14.75 10.89 -8.14
CA VAL A 52 -13.75 10.49 -7.14
C VAL A 52 -12.97 11.67 -6.57
N LYS A 53 -12.37 12.51 -7.43
CA LYS A 53 -11.55 13.69 -7.09
C LYS A 53 -12.00 14.91 -7.92
N PRO A 54 -13.08 15.60 -7.53
CA PRO A 54 -13.65 16.69 -8.32
C PRO A 54 -12.71 17.90 -8.47
N LEU A 55 -11.87 18.18 -7.47
CA LEU A 55 -10.89 19.27 -7.53
C LEU A 55 -9.81 19.02 -8.58
N ALA A 56 -9.23 17.80 -8.62
CA ALA A 56 -8.27 17.42 -9.65
C ALA A 56 -8.87 17.57 -11.07
N ALA A 57 -10.14 17.20 -11.26
CA ALA A 57 -10.84 17.42 -12.52
C ALA A 57 -10.95 18.93 -12.86
N GLY A 58 -11.22 19.77 -11.86
CA GLY A 58 -11.22 21.23 -12.00
C GLY A 58 -9.86 21.79 -12.40
N VAL A 59 -8.78 21.33 -11.75
CA VAL A 59 -7.40 21.75 -12.07
C VAL A 59 -7.04 21.37 -13.51
N ILE A 60 -7.37 20.15 -13.97
CA ILE A 60 -7.14 19.72 -15.37
C ILE A 60 -7.82 20.67 -16.36
N VAL A 61 -9.05 21.13 -16.05
CA VAL A 61 -9.76 22.09 -16.91
C VAL A 61 -9.06 23.45 -16.92
N ILE A 62 -8.58 23.94 -15.78
CA ILE A 62 -7.81 25.17 -15.67
C ILE A 62 -6.50 25.07 -16.48
N GLU A 63 -5.76 23.99 -16.32
CA GLU A 63 -4.53 23.72 -17.09
C GLU A 63 -4.78 23.68 -18.59
N ALA A 64 -5.88 23.08 -19.03
CA ALA A 64 -6.24 23.02 -20.45
C ALA A 64 -6.60 24.41 -21.00
N VAL A 65 -7.28 25.24 -20.21
CA VAL A 65 -7.58 26.63 -20.56
C VAL A 65 -6.30 27.47 -20.66
N LEU A 66 -5.38 27.34 -19.70
CA LEU A 66 -4.09 28.03 -19.72
C LEU A 66 -3.24 27.58 -20.91
N THR A 67 -3.16 26.27 -21.16
CA THR A 67 -2.47 25.68 -22.31
C THR A 67 -3.02 26.25 -23.63
N TYR A 68 -4.35 26.24 -23.79
CA TYR A 68 -5.01 26.83 -24.95
C TYR A 68 -4.66 28.31 -25.11
N THR A 69 -4.72 29.07 -24.02
CA THR A 69 -4.47 30.52 -24.02
C THR A 69 -3.04 30.85 -24.40
N ILE A 70 -2.06 30.12 -23.85
CA ILE A 70 -0.63 30.30 -24.18
C ILE A 70 -0.39 30.03 -25.66
N VAL A 71 -0.89 28.89 -26.16
CA VAL A 71 -0.72 28.52 -27.57
C VAL A 71 -1.45 29.48 -28.49
N TRP A 72 -2.64 29.95 -28.11
CA TRP A 72 -3.39 30.93 -28.87
C TRP A 72 -2.68 32.30 -28.93
N VAL A 73 -2.21 32.82 -27.79
CA VAL A 73 -1.43 34.07 -27.72
C VAL A 73 -0.16 33.95 -28.56
N PHE A 74 0.56 32.84 -28.41
CA PHE A 74 1.78 32.61 -29.15
C PHE A 74 1.52 32.52 -30.67
N SER A 75 0.50 31.78 -31.09
CA SER A 75 0.12 31.60 -32.49
C SER A 75 -0.36 32.89 -33.14
N GLU A 76 -1.25 33.65 -32.46
CA GLU A 76 -1.96 34.77 -33.07
C GLU A 76 -1.21 36.11 -32.92
N LYS A 77 -0.53 36.33 -31.78
CA LYS A 77 0.13 37.62 -31.47
C LYS A 77 1.64 37.64 -31.73
N ILE A 78 2.34 36.54 -31.45
CA ILE A 78 3.82 36.51 -31.45
C ILE A 78 4.37 35.84 -32.73
N GLY A 79 3.73 34.76 -33.17
CA GLY A 79 4.26 33.82 -34.16
C GLY A 79 3.92 34.11 -35.62
N ARG A 80 3.23 35.20 -35.94
CA ARG A 80 2.83 35.53 -37.34
C ARG A 80 4.06 35.53 -38.26
N GLY A 81 4.17 34.47 -39.08
CA GLY A 81 5.16 34.33 -40.15
C GLY A 81 6.51 33.66 -39.81
N LYS A 82 6.88 33.46 -38.53
CA LYS A 82 8.24 32.98 -38.16
C LYS A 82 8.34 31.48 -37.82
N TRP A 83 7.26 30.85 -37.35
CA TRP A 83 7.27 29.45 -36.87
C TRP A 83 6.16 28.58 -37.50
N PRO A 84 6.05 28.50 -38.84
CA PRO A 84 4.93 27.81 -39.51
C PRO A 84 4.88 26.29 -39.26
N SER A 85 6.00 25.66 -38.86
CA SER A 85 6.06 24.21 -38.59
C SER A 85 5.36 23.80 -37.30
N LEU A 86 5.46 24.60 -36.23
CA LEU A 86 4.86 24.29 -34.92
C LEU A 86 3.34 24.56 -34.87
N PHE A 87 2.86 25.52 -35.66
CA PHE A 87 1.47 26.00 -35.59
C PHE A 87 0.67 25.75 -36.88
N GLY A 88 1.27 25.09 -37.87
CA GLY A 88 0.62 24.64 -39.10
C GLY A 88 -0.13 23.31 -38.92
N ARG A 89 0.21 22.30 -39.73
CA ARG A 89 -0.42 20.96 -39.69
C ARG A 89 -0.30 20.29 -38.32
N ASP A 90 0.75 20.60 -37.58
CA ASP A 90 1.11 19.96 -36.31
C ASP A 90 0.88 20.85 -35.08
N ARG A 91 -0.10 21.76 -35.13
CA ARG A 91 -0.53 22.60 -33.98
C ARG A 91 -0.71 21.84 -32.66
N PHE A 92 -1.04 20.56 -32.76
CA PHE A 92 -1.24 19.68 -31.62
C PHE A 92 0.07 19.43 -30.85
N MET A 93 1.22 19.48 -31.52
CA MET A 93 2.54 19.46 -30.88
C MET A 93 2.72 20.66 -29.93
N GLY A 94 2.37 21.86 -30.40
CA GLY A 94 2.44 23.07 -29.60
C GLY A 94 1.59 22.98 -28.33
N LEU A 95 0.40 22.37 -28.44
CA LEU A 95 -0.47 22.12 -27.28
C LEU A 95 0.14 21.11 -26.28
N ILE A 96 0.81 20.05 -26.75
CA ILE A 96 1.51 19.10 -25.86
C ILE A 96 2.66 19.78 -25.12
N LEU A 97 3.50 20.54 -25.83
CA LEU A 97 4.64 21.24 -25.20
C LEU A 97 4.18 22.29 -24.20
N ALA A 98 3.18 23.09 -24.57
CA ALA A 98 2.59 24.08 -23.67
C ALA A 98 1.94 23.42 -22.45
N SER A 99 1.25 22.27 -22.61
CA SER A 99 0.67 21.58 -21.45
C SER A 99 1.72 21.05 -20.49
N VAL A 100 2.87 20.58 -20.98
CA VAL A 100 4.00 20.18 -20.12
C VAL A 100 4.51 21.38 -19.33
N ALA A 101 4.75 22.52 -19.99
CA ALA A 101 5.26 23.72 -19.34
C ALA A 101 4.29 24.29 -18.29
N VAL A 102 3.00 24.39 -18.63
CA VAL A 102 1.93 24.79 -17.70
C VAL A 102 1.93 23.88 -16.48
N ARG A 103 1.96 22.57 -16.71
CA ARG A 103 1.96 21.59 -15.63
C ARG A 103 3.18 21.70 -14.73
N MET A 104 4.40 21.76 -15.29
CA MET A 104 5.62 21.91 -14.49
C MET A 104 5.60 23.19 -13.65
N THR A 105 5.00 24.27 -14.17
CA THR A 105 4.87 25.53 -13.43
C THR A 105 3.83 25.44 -12.32
N LEU A 106 2.67 24.84 -12.61
CA LEU A 106 1.58 24.71 -11.65
C LEU A 106 1.87 23.66 -10.58
N ASP A 107 2.24 22.44 -10.96
CA ASP A 107 2.59 21.36 -10.01
C ASP A 107 3.83 21.73 -9.16
N GLY A 108 4.78 22.47 -9.74
CA GLY A 108 6.06 22.80 -9.08
C GLY A 108 6.02 24.02 -8.16
N PHE A 109 5.26 25.06 -8.51
CA PHE A 109 5.31 26.35 -7.79
C PHE A 109 3.93 26.81 -7.31
N VAL A 110 2.92 26.81 -8.17
CA VAL A 110 1.64 27.49 -7.87
C VAL A 110 0.71 26.63 -7.00
N LEU A 111 0.52 25.35 -7.35
CA LEU A 111 -0.42 24.47 -6.65
C LEU A 111 0.02 24.13 -5.21
N PRO A 112 1.31 23.90 -4.90
CA PRO A 112 1.75 23.71 -3.52
C PRO A 112 1.49 24.93 -2.64
N GLU A 113 1.82 26.14 -3.11
CA GLU A 113 1.55 27.38 -2.36
C GLU A 113 0.06 27.63 -2.17
N VAL A 114 -0.76 27.40 -3.20
CA VAL A 114 -2.22 27.53 -3.09
C VAL A 114 -2.79 26.46 -2.15
N ALA A 115 -2.29 25.23 -2.19
CA ALA A 115 -2.71 24.17 -1.28
C ALA A 115 -2.36 24.50 0.18
N GLU A 116 -1.16 25.01 0.45
CA GLU A 116 -0.77 25.48 1.79
C GLU A 116 -1.63 26.65 2.26
N TRP A 117 -1.86 27.64 1.39
CA TRP A 117 -2.75 28.77 1.71
C TRP A 117 -4.19 28.33 1.99
N MET A 118 -4.73 27.39 1.20
CA MET A 118 -6.06 26.81 1.41
C MET A 118 -6.11 25.96 2.68
N THR A 119 -5.03 25.27 3.04
CA THR A 119 -4.94 24.48 4.28
C THR A 119 -4.91 25.37 5.52
N GLN A 120 -4.31 26.56 5.42
CA GLN A 120 -4.27 27.54 6.50
C GLN A 120 -5.60 28.29 6.68
N ASN A 121 -6.32 28.55 5.60
CA ASN A 121 -7.51 29.41 5.60
C ASN A 121 -8.85 28.66 5.51
N TRP A 122 -8.86 27.42 5.02
CA TRP A 122 -10.04 26.57 4.86
C TRP A 122 -9.82 25.22 5.56
N ASN A 123 -10.89 24.45 5.73
CA ASN A 123 -10.93 23.19 6.50
C ASN A 123 -9.65 22.33 6.38
N ARG A 124 -9.01 22.07 7.53
CA ARG A 124 -7.72 21.34 7.64
C ARG A 124 -7.82 19.85 7.39
N GLU A 125 -9.03 19.30 7.37
CA GLU A 125 -9.30 17.87 7.11
C GLU A 125 -9.20 17.50 5.63
N PHE A 126 -9.11 18.49 4.73
CA PHE A 126 -9.03 18.26 3.30
C PHE A 126 -7.55 18.26 2.86
N ASP A 127 -7.04 17.15 2.32
CA ASP A 127 -5.67 17.08 1.79
C ASP A 127 -5.58 17.80 0.45
N TRP A 128 -5.48 19.12 0.53
CA TRP A 128 -5.38 20.02 -0.62
C TRP A 128 -4.18 19.68 -1.52
N ARG A 129 -3.12 19.07 -0.98
CA ARG A 129 -1.92 18.73 -1.75
C ARG A 129 -2.14 17.50 -2.65
N SER A 130 -2.75 16.45 -2.11
CA SER A 130 -3.08 15.22 -2.87
C SER A 130 -4.23 15.41 -3.86
N ASP A 131 -5.18 16.30 -3.55
CA ASP A 131 -6.40 16.47 -4.35
C ASP A 131 -6.32 17.56 -5.43
N MET A 132 -5.37 18.49 -5.34
CA MET A 132 -5.12 19.48 -6.40
C MET A 132 -4.13 18.99 -7.47
N GLN A 133 -3.50 17.83 -7.28
CA GLN A 133 -2.56 17.30 -8.26
C GLN A 133 -3.27 16.86 -9.55
N SER A 134 -2.82 17.39 -10.69
CA SER A 134 -3.43 17.11 -11.99
C SER A 134 -3.00 15.76 -12.58
N PHE A 135 -3.91 15.00 -13.19
CA PHE A 135 -3.64 13.70 -13.80
C PHE A 135 -3.65 13.76 -15.34
N GLY A 136 -2.63 13.17 -15.99
CA GLY A 136 -2.62 12.86 -17.42
C GLY A 136 -2.21 13.98 -18.38
N LEU A 137 -0.94 13.98 -18.81
CA LEU A 137 -0.37 14.91 -19.81
C LEU A 137 -1.18 15.01 -21.12
N VAL A 138 -1.73 13.87 -21.54
CA VAL A 138 -2.43 13.75 -22.82
C VAL A 138 -3.82 14.36 -22.77
N ILE A 139 -4.48 14.33 -21.60
CA ILE A 139 -5.88 14.78 -21.47
C ILE A 139 -5.94 16.31 -21.58
N ILE A 140 -5.00 17.00 -20.93
CA ILE A 140 -4.89 18.48 -20.95
C ILE A 140 -4.73 18.99 -22.39
N SER A 141 -3.80 18.40 -23.15
CA SER A 141 -3.55 18.80 -24.54
C SER A 141 -4.72 18.46 -25.48
N LEU A 142 -5.40 17.32 -25.28
CA LEU A 142 -6.61 16.96 -26.02
C LEU A 142 -7.79 17.91 -25.73
N MET A 143 -7.96 18.31 -24.47
CA MET A 143 -9.01 19.26 -24.06
C MET A 143 -8.72 20.66 -24.60
N ALA A 144 -7.47 21.12 -24.53
CA ALA A 144 -7.06 22.38 -25.14
C ALA A 144 -7.29 22.38 -26.67
N ASN A 145 -7.05 21.23 -27.34
CA ASN A 145 -7.35 21.05 -28.76
C ASN A 145 -8.87 21.03 -29.06
N GLN A 146 -9.71 20.63 -28.10
CA GLN A 146 -11.17 20.72 -28.24
C GLN A 146 -11.65 22.17 -28.27
N PHE A 147 -10.99 23.08 -27.54
CA PHE A 147 -11.32 24.52 -27.54
C PHE A 147 -10.90 25.24 -28.82
N TRP A 148 -9.98 24.67 -29.62
CA TRP A 148 -9.38 25.36 -30.75
C TRP A 148 -10.36 25.79 -31.85
N LYS A 149 -11.19 24.88 -32.35
CA LYS A 149 -12.15 25.19 -33.44
C LYS A 149 -13.37 25.99 -32.99
N PRO A 150 -14.09 25.60 -31.93
CA PRO A 150 -15.29 26.32 -31.49
C PRO A 150 -14.98 27.60 -30.69
N GLY A 151 -13.73 27.78 -30.24
CA GLY A 151 -13.34 28.80 -29.28
C GLY A 151 -13.58 28.34 -27.83
N ILE A 152 -12.99 29.04 -26.86
CA ILE A 152 -13.04 28.65 -25.45
C ILE A 152 -14.47 28.58 -24.88
N ILE A 153 -15.32 29.56 -25.18
CA ILE A 153 -16.68 29.63 -24.61
C ILE A 153 -17.56 28.49 -25.12
N ARG A 154 -17.66 28.34 -26.44
CA ARG A 154 -18.49 27.28 -27.05
C ARG A 154 -17.88 25.89 -26.81
N GLY A 155 -16.55 25.79 -26.81
CA GLY A 155 -15.83 24.56 -26.49
C GLY A 155 -16.08 24.12 -25.05
N MET A 156 -15.95 25.02 -24.07
CA MET A 156 -16.25 24.76 -22.67
C MET A 156 -17.72 24.37 -22.47
N PHE A 157 -18.66 25.10 -23.08
CA PHE A 157 -20.08 24.74 -23.01
C PHE A 157 -20.33 23.33 -23.52
N SER A 158 -19.77 22.98 -24.69
CA SER A 158 -19.90 21.61 -25.22
C SER A 158 -19.29 20.56 -24.30
N LEU A 159 -18.12 20.84 -23.71
CA LEU A 159 -17.44 19.93 -22.78
C LEU A 159 -18.27 19.69 -21.53
N VAL A 160 -18.80 20.75 -20.92
CA VAL A 160 -19.64 20.68 -19.71
C VAL A 160 -20.90 19.86 -20.01
N VAL A 161 -21.61 20.14 -21.11
CA VAL A 161 -22.85 19.42 -21.44
C VAL A 161 -22.59 17.93 -21.72
N VAL A 162 -21.58 17.60 -22.53
CA VAL A 162 -21.26 16.19 -22.83
C VAL A 162 -20.82 15.47 -21.55
N THR A 163 -19.93 16.08 -20.75
CA THR A 163 -19.41 15.47 -19.52
C THR A 163 -20.51 15.31 -18.47
N ALA A 164 -21.37 16.31 -18.28
CA ALA A 164 -22.49 16.24 -17.34
C ALA A 164 -23.48 15.14 -17.74
N LEU A 165 -23.84 15.04 -19.02
CA LEU A 165 -24.76 13.98 -19.46
C LEU A 165 -24.13 12.60 -19.34
N SER A 166 -22.84 12.44 -19.68
CA SER A 166 -22.11 11.20 -19.42
C SER A 166 -22.04 10.86 -17.93
N LEU A 167 -21.86 11.86 -17.07
CA LEU A 167 -21.87 11.70 -15.61
C LEU A 167 -23.23 11.20 -15.13
N LEU A 168 -24.34 11.77 -15.62
CA LEU A 168 -25.68 11.31 -15.26
C LEU A 168 -25.91 9.86 -15.69
N ILE A 169 -25.54 9.49 -16.92
CA ILE A 169 -25.68 8.12 -17.43
C ILE A 169 -24.84 7.13 -16.61
N ILE A 170 -23.62 7.49 -16.25
CA ILE A 170 -22.73 6.60 -15.51
C ILE A 170 -23.18 6.48 -14.04
N ARG A 171 -23.42 7.62 -13.38
CA ARG A 171 -23.73 7.68 -11.95
C ARG A 171 -25.10 7.10 -11.62
N TYR A 172 -26.13 7.45 -12.40
CA TYR A 172 -27.51 7.03 -12.12
C TYR A 172 -27.98 5.88 -13.00
N GLY A 173 -27.32 5.61 -14.13
CA GLY A 173 -27.62 4.47 -14.99
C GLY A 173 -26.74 3.27 -14.67
N LEU A 174 -25.46 3.33 -15.03
CA LEU A 174 -24.56 2.18 -14.93
C LEU A 174 -24.32 1.73 -13.49
N MET A 175 -24.02 2.65 -12.56
CA MET A 175 -23.70 2.26 -11.18
C MET A 175 -24.90 1.74 -10.38
N GLU A 176 -26.11 2.21 -10.67
CA GLU A 176 -27.32 1.82 -9.93
C GLU A 176 -27.92 0.51 -10.45
N PHE A 177 -27.91 0.31 -11.78
CA PHE A 177 -28.59 -0.81 -12.42
C PHE A 177 -27.66 -1.98 -12.80
N THR A 178 -26.33 -1.79 -12.79
CA THR A 178 -25.36 -2.82 -13.22
C THR A 178 -24.25 -3.02 -12.20
N ASN A 179 -23.41 -4.04 -12.38
CA ASN A 179 -22.25 -4.31 -11.50
C ASN A 179 -21.04 -3.38 -11.71
N PHE A 180 -21.21 -2.21 -12.34
CA PHE A 180 -20.13 -1.25 -12.57
C PHE A 180 -19.73 -0.50 -11.29
N ARG A 181 -18.45 -0.54 -10.91
CA ARG A 181 -17.90 0.07 -9.70
C ARG A 181 -16.74 1.02 -10.01
N ILE A 182 -16.84 2.24 -9.51
CA ILE A 182 -15.80 3.28 -9.69
C ILE A 182 -14.62 3.12 -8.72
N SER A 183 -14.78 2.38 -7.62
CA SER A 183 -13.71 2.18 -6.63
C SER A 183 -12.44 1.58 -7.25
N GLY A 184 -12.55 0.62 -8.17
CA GLY A 184 -11.38 0.05 -8.86
C GLY A 184 -10.70 1.01 -9.85
N VAL A 185 -11.41 2.05 -10.31
CA VAL A 185 -10.85 3.11 -11.16
C VAL A 185 -9.96 4.05 -10.33
N SER A 186 -10.34 4.32 -9.07
CA SER A 186 -9.53 5.10 -8.12
C SER A 186 -8.15 4.46 -7.90
N TYR A 187 -8.10 3.15 -7.61
CA TYR A 187 -6.86 2.40 -7.42
C TYR A 187 -5.95 2.40 -8.66
N LEU A 188 -6.54 2.34 -9.86
CA LEU A 188 -5.77 2.44 -11.11
C LEU A 188 -5.17 3.83 -11.32
N TYR A 189 -5.88 4.90 -10.95
CA TYR A 189 -5.37 6.27 -11.06
C TYR A 189 -4.32 6.59 -9.99
N GLU A 190 -4.50 6.09 -8.76
CA GLU A 190 -3.54 6.23 -7.67
C GLU A 190 -2.22 5.50 -7.99
N GLY A 191 -2.30 4.28 -8.54
CA GLY A 191 -1.13 3.53 -9.01
C GLY A 191 -0.46 4.11 -10.26
N LEU A 192 -1.23 4.70 -11.20
CA LEU A 192 -0.67 5.42 -12.35
C LEU A 192 -0.08 6.76 -11.96
N ALA A 193 -0.65 7.44 -10.96
CA ALA A 193 -0.14 8.68 -10.42
C ALA A 193 1.23 8.42 -9.77
N SER A 194 1.32 7.46 -8.85
CA SER A 194 2.60 7.14 -8.23
C SER A 194 3.63 6.67 -9.26
N SER A 195 3.24 5.83 -10.23
CA SER A 195 4.15 5.28 -11.25
C SER A 195 4.63 6.31 -12.30
N VAL A 196 3.76 7.21 -12.78
CA VAL A 196 4.08 8.16 -13.86
C VAL A 196 4.67 9.45 -13.31
N LEU A 197 4.25 9.90 -12.13
CA LEU A 197 4.94 11.00 -11.43
C LEU A 197 6.32 10.58 -10.92
N ALA A 198 6.52 9.32 -10.54
CA ALA A 198 7.82 8.83 -10.08
C ALA A 198 8.87 8.68 -11.20
N SER A 199 8.52 8.79 -12.49
CA SER A 199 9.50 8.60 -13.57
C SER A 199 9.49 9.73 -14.62
N PRO A 200 10.31 10.77 -14.45
CA PRO A 200 10.59 11.80 -15.47
C PRO A 200 10.91 11.22 -16.86
N LYS A 201 11.43 9.99 -16.89
CA LYS A 201 11.71 9.20 -18.09
C LYS A 201 10.49 8.96 -18.98
N ALA A 202 9.31 8.69 -18.41
CA ALA A 202 8.09 8.46 -19.18
C ALA A 202 7.66 9.72 -19.94
N TYR A 203 7.76 10.89 -19.30
CA TYR A 203 7.51 12.18 -19.94
C TYR A 203 8.47 12.45 -21.09
N MET A 204 9.77 12.19 -20.89
CA MET A 204 10.78 12.36 -21.93
C MET A 204 10.51 11.47 -23.15
N ILE A 205 10.18 10.19 -22.93
CA ILE A 205 9.81 9.27 -24.02
C ILE A 205 8.60 9.79 -24.79
N LEU A 206 7.53 10.20 -24.10
CA LEU A 206 6.31 10.67 -24.74
C LEU A 206 6.58 11.92 -25.59
N VAL A 207 7.23 12.93 -25.02
CA VAL A 207 7.47 14.22 -25.70
C VAL A 207 8.44 14.05 -26.86
N LEU A 208 9.58 13.36 -26.67
CA LEU A 208 10.56 13.15 -27.74
C LEU A 208 10.00 12.28 -28.87
N THR A 209 9.22 11.25 -28.54
CA THR A 209 8.56 10.44 -29.57
C THR A 209 7.52 11.26 -30.33
N ALA A 210 6.72 12.07 -29.64
CA ALA A 210 5.73 12.92 -30.29
C ALA A 210 6.43 13.93 -31.23
N LEU A 211 7.51 14.58 -30.77
CA LEU A 211 8.34 15.50 -31.56
C LEU A 211 8.90 14.82 -32.81
N TYR A 212 9.46 13.62 -32.64
CA TYR A 212 9.98 12.84 -33.75
C TYR A 212 8.86 12.44 -34.73
N ALA A 213 7.70 12.01 -34.22
CA ALA A 213 6.53 11.65 -35.03
C ALA A 213 5.99 12.85 -35.83
N SER A 214 5.91 14.03 -35.22
CA SER A 214 5.55 15.29 -35.89
C SER A 214 6.54 15.61 -37.01
N HIS A 215 7.85 15.53 -36.73
CA HIS A 215 8.86 15.78 -37.75
C HIS A 215 8.77 14.79 -38.93
N MET A 216 8.59 13.49 -38.65
CA MET A 216 8.41 12.47 -39.69
C MET A 216 7.11 12.67 -40.48
N ASN A 217 6.05 13.14 -39.83
CA ASN A 217 4.81 13.49 -40.50
C ASN A 217 5.06 14.63 -41.50
N VAL A 218 5.67 15.74 -41.06
CA VAL A 218 6.00 16.92 -41.90
C VAL A 218 6.93 16.57 -43.05
N LYS A 219 8.06 15.91 -42.77
CA LYS A 219 9.13 15.68 -43.75
C LYS A 219 8.82 14.56 -44.74
N TYR A 220 8.28 13.43 -44.28
CA TYR A 220 8.08 12.23 -45.10
C TYR A 220 6.61 11.93 -45.41
N GLY A 221 5.68 12.72 -44.88
CA GLY A 221 4.24 12.51 -45.09
C GLY A 221 3.71 11.24 -44.41
N TRP A 222 4.42 10.69 -43.42
CA TRP A 222 3.97 9.50 -42.69
C TRP A 222 2.74 9.85 -41.84
N ASP A 223 1.59 9.25 -42.14
CA ASP A 223 0.31 9.53 -41.47
C ASP A 223 0.05 8.50 -40.36
N PHE A 224 0.24 8.91 -39.10
CA PHE A 224 0.02 8.08 -37.92
C PHE A 224 -1.36 8.28 -37.29
N SER A 225 -2.29 9.00 -37.93
CA SER A 225 -3.60 9.37 -37.34
C SER A 225 -3.54 10.17 -36.03
N GLY A 226 -2.39 10.74 -35.73
CA GLY A 226 -2.11 11.48 -34.51
C GLY A 226 -0.71 11.14 -33.99
N ILE A 227 0.06 12.18 -33.70
CA ILE A 227 1.43 12.07 -33.15
C ILE A 227 1.50 11.32 -31.80
N LEU A 228 0.36 11.20 -31.10
CA LEU A 228 0.25 10.48 -29.84
C LEU A 228 0.23 8.96 -29.99
N ILE A 229 -0.25 8.40 -31.10
CA ILE A 229 -0.31 6.94 -31.29
C ILE A 229 1.10 6.32 -31.18
N PRO A 230 2.12 6.78 -31.94
CA PRO A 230 3.47 6.27 -31.77
C PRO A 230 4.08 6.62 -30.40
N ALA A 231 3.77 7.79 -29.82
CA ALA A 231 4.27 8.18 -28.50
C ALA A 231 3.73 7.29 -27.37
N LEU A 232 2.45 6.91 -27.42
CA LEU A 232 1.83 6.00 -26.47
C LEU A 232 2.39 4.57 -26.63
N ILE A 233 2.63 4.12 -27.87
CA ILE A 233 3.29 2.82 -28.12
C ILE A 233 4.74 2.86 -27.63
N ALA A 234 5.42 4.00 -27.70
CA ALA A 234 6.82 4.11 -27.26
C ALA A 234 6.98 3.79 -25.77
N LEU A 235 6.01 4.18 -24.95
CA LEU A 235 5.96 3.82 -23.53
C LEU A 235 5.80 2.31 -23.29
N GLN A 236 5.27 1.58 -24.27
CA GLN A 236 4.99 0.14 -24.15
C GLN A 236 6.15 -0.75 -24.58
N TRP A 237 7.29 -0.19 -24.98
CA TRP A 237 8.46 -1.03 -25.29
C TRP A 237 8.98 -1.82 -24.09
N TYR A 238 8.59 -1.44 -22.87
CA TYR A 238 8.82 -2.21 -21.64
C TYR A 238 7.85 -3.40 -21.48
N GLN A 239 6.74 -3.41 -22.20
CA GLN A 239 5.72 -4.47 -22.19
C GLN A 239 5.41 -4.90 -23.63
N PRO A 240 6.31 -5.65 -24.29
CA PRO A 240 6.15 -6.02 -25.71
C PRO A 240 4.86 -6.83 -25.96
N THR A 241 4.41 -7.60 -24.96
CA THR A 241 3.14 -8.32 -24.99
C THR A 241 1.94 -7.37 -25.21
N LYS A 242 1.96 -6.18 -24.60
CA LYS A 242 0.93 -5.16 -24.77
C LYS A 242 0.92 -4.53 -26.15
N ILE A 243 2.10 -4.34 -26.75
CA ILE A 243 2.20 -3.87 -28.15
C ILE A 243 1.55 -4.89 -29.07
N LEU A 244 1.91 -6.18 -28.93
CA LEU A 244 1.36 -7.27 -29.73
C LEU A 244 -0.15 -7.41 -29.54
N ALA A 245 -0.65 -7.38 -28.30
CA ALA A 245 -2.07 -7.42 -28.01
C ALA A 245 -2.82 -6.23 -28.64
N SER A 246 -2.24 -5.03 -28.64
CA SER A 246 -2.85 -3.83 -29.25
C SER A 246 -2.99 -3.94 -30.77
N PHE A 247 -1.94 -4.42 -31.45
CA PHE A 247 -2.00 -4.65 -32.90
C PHE A 247 -2.91 -5.83 -33.25
N GLY A 248 -2.88 -6.91 -32.48
CA GLY A 248 -3.78 -8.06 -32.62
C GLY A 248 -5.24 -7.63 -32.49
N GLU A 249 -5.58 -6.89 -31.44
CA GLU A 249 -6.92 -6.34 -31.23
C GLU A 249 -7.34 -5.42 -32.40
N ALA A 250 -6.45 -4.54 -32.86
CA ALA A 250 -6.72 -3.66 -34.00
C ALA A 250 -6.98 -4.43 -35.30
N ILE A 251 -6.25 -5.52 -35.56
CA ILE A 251 -6.46 -6.39 -36.73
C ILE A 251 -7.84 -7.05 -36.66
N VAL A 252 -8.21 -7.58 -35.49
CA VAL A 252 -9.51 -8.21 -35.27
C VAL A 252 -10.65 -7.21 -35.45
N ILE A 253 -10.55 -6.02 -34.84
CA ILE A 253 -11.54 -4.94 -34.99
C ILE A 253 -11.65 -4.54 -36.47
N TYR A 254 -10.52 -4.34 -37.17
CA TYR A 254 -10.50 -4.00 -38.58
C TYR A 254 -11.17 -5.07 -39.46
N ALA A 255 -10.88 -6.34 -39.22
CA ALA A 255 -11.46 -7.46 -39.96
C ALA A 255 -12.98 -7.56 -39.75
N ILE A 256 -13.44 -7.50 -38.49
CA ILE A 256 -14.87 -7.54 -38.15
C ILE A 256 -15.59 -6.34 -38.76
N ALA A 257 -15.04 -5.13 -38.64
CA ALA A 257 -15.64 -3.93 -39.22
C ALA A 257 -15.76 -4.03 -40.74
N ARG A 258 -14.72 -4.52 -41.43
CA ARG A 258 -14.75 -4.73 -42.88
C ARG A 258 -15.78 -5.78 -43.30
N MET A 259 -15.97 -6.83 -42.50
CA MET A 259 -16.98 -7.86 -42.76
C MET A 259 -18.40 -7.31 -42.56
N LEU A 260 -18.63 -6.58 -41.46
CA LEU A 260 -19.93 -5.94 -41.17
C LEU A 260 -20.31 -4.92 -42.24
N LEU A 261 -19.38 -4.06 -42.66
CA LEU A 261 -19.64 -3.05 -43.69
C LEU A 261 -19.91 -3.64 -45.09
N LYS A 262 -19.52 -4.90 -45.34
CA LYS A 262 -19.84 -5.65 -46.56
C LYS A 262 -21.15 -6.43 -46.48
N THR A 263 -21.84 -6.39 -45.34
CA THR A 263 -23.12 -7.09 -45.17
C THR A 263 -24.20 -6.29 -45.90
N PRO A 264 -25.14 -6.94 -46.63
CA PRO A 264 -26.13 -6.26 -47.47
C PRO A 264 -27.02 -5.24 -46.71
N TRP A 265 -27.10 -5.38 -45.39
CA TRP A 265 -27.83 -4.44 -44.53
C TRP A 265 -27.12 -3.09 -44.33
N LEU A 266 -25.78 -3.07 -44.38
CA LEU A 266 -24.95 -1.88 -44.14
C LEU A 266 -24.28 -1.36 -45.42
N GLU A 267 -24.19 -2.18 -46.47
CA GLU A 267 -23.57 -1.82 -47.75
C GLU A 267 -24.20 -0.58 -48.41
N ASN A 268 -25.52 -0.42 -48.26
CA ASN A 268 -26.27 0.71 -48.83
C ASN A 268 -26.38 1.92 -47.88
N MET A 269 -25.79 1.86 -46.67
CA MET A 269 -25.84 2.94 -45.69
C MET A 269 -24.58 3.81 -45.74
N THR A 270 -24.75 5.13 -45.78
CA THR A 270 -23.63 6.08 -45.68
C THR A 270 -23.12 6.18 -44.24
N ILE A 271 -22.10 5.38 -43.92
CA ILE A 271 -21.45 5.35 -42.60
C ILE A 271 -20.19 6.21 -42.63
N GLU A 272 -20.37 7.50 -42.39
CA GLU A 272 -19.29 8.49 -42.31
C GLU A 272 -19.29 9.25 -40.96
N GLY A 273 -18.18 9.92 -40.65
CA GLY A 273 -18.04 10.76 -39.46
C GLY A 273 -18.33 10.02 -38.14
N GLY A 274 -19.21 10.60 -37.31
CA GLY A 274 -19.55 10.05 -35.99
C GLY A 274 -20.15 8.64 -36.03
N ARG A 275 -20.89 8.28 -37.08
CA ARG A 275 -21.48 6.92 -37.24
C ARG A 275 -20.40 5.86 -37.39
N LYS A 276 -19.37 6.16 -38.16
CA LYS A 276 -18.21 5.28 -38.33
C LYS A 276 -17.44 5.10 -37.03
N MET A 277 -17.21 6.19 -36.29
CA MET A 277 -16.56 6.13 -34.98
C MET A 277 -17.33 5.21 -34.04
N LEU A 278 -18.65 5.38 -33.92
CA LEU A 278 -19.49 4.53 -33.06
C LEU A 278 -19.40 3.05 -33.44
N LEU A 279 -19.42 2.72 -34.74
CA LEU A 279 -19.32 1.33 -35.18
C LEU A 279 -18.03 0.66 -34.68
N PHE A 280 -16.87 1.28 -34.92
CA PHE A 280 -15.58 0.71 -34.51
C PHE A 280 -15.45 0.62 -32.98
N PHE A 281 -15.95 1.62 -32.26
CA PHE A 281 -15.96 1.62 -30.79
C PHE A 281 -16.85 0.52 -30.23
N ASN A 282 -18.02 0.28 -30.81
CA ASN A 282 -18.91 -0.82 -30.41
C ASN A 282 -18.30 -2.18 -30.68
N ILE A 283 -17.62 -2.36 -31.81
CA ILE A 283 -16.91 -3.60 -32.12
C ILE A 283 -15.80 -3.85 -31.10
N SER A 284 -14.98 -2.85 -30.78
CA SER A 284 -13.93 -2.98 -29.76
C SER A 284 -14.50 -3.28 -28.37
N PHE A 285 -15.57 -2.58 -27.97
CA PHE A 285 -16.20 -2.79 -26.67
C PHE A 285 -16.82 -4.19 -26.55
N ALA A 286 -17.54 -4.64 -27.58
CA ALA A 286 -18.11 -5.99 -27.64
C ALA A 286 -17.02 -7.07 -27.62
N LEU A 287 -15.93 -6.88 -28.38
CA LEU A 287 -14.80 -7.80 -28.36
C LEU A 287 -14.20 -7.94 -26.96
N LYS A 288 -13.97 -6.82 -26.26
CA LYS A 288 -13.43 -6.82 -24.89
C LYS A 288 -14.39 -7.46 -23.89
N LEU A 289 -15.69 -7.25 -24.07
CA LEU A 289 -16.73 -7.86 -23.23
C LEU A 289 -16.76 -9.39 -23.42
N ILE A 290 -16.69 -9.87 -24.66
CA ILE A 290 -16.60 -11.31 -24.98
C ILE A 290 -15.32 -11.91 -24.41
N VAL A 291 -14.16 -11.28 -24.65
CA VAL A 291 -12.86 -11.76 -24.14
C VAL A 291 -12.85 -11.79 -22.61
N GLY A 292 -13.39 -10.75 -21.96
CA GLY A 292 -13.45 -10.69 -20.50
C GLY A 292 -14.30 -11.81 -19.90
N HIS A 293 -15.49 -12.05 -20.46
CA HIS A 293 -16.34 -13.17 -20.03
C HIS A 293 -15.72 -14.54 -20.35
N ALA A 294 -15.05 -14.67 -21.50
CA ALA A 294 -14.38 -15.92 -21.88
C ALA A 294 -13.24 -16.27 -20.90
N ILE A 295 -12.40 -15.30 -20.51
CA ILE A 295 -11.30 -15.54 -19.56
C ILE A 295 -11.85 -16.00 -18.20
N VAL A 296 -12.89 -15.34 -17.70
CA VAL A 296 -13.57 -15.72 -16.45
C VAL A 296 -14.18 -17.12 -16.56
N TYR A 297 -14.81 -17.44 -17.70
CA TYR A 297 -15.42 -18.74 -17.95
C TYR A 297 -14.39 -19.89 -18.01
N PHE A 298 -13.23 -19.65 -18.64
CA PHE A 298 -12.17 -20.64 -18.75
C PHE A 298 -11.29 -20.76 -17.50
N ALA A 299 -11.61 -20.04 -16.42
CA ALA A 299 -10.87 -20.05 -15.14
C ALA A 299 -9.35 -19.89 -15.30
N LEU A 300 -8.92 -19.08 -16.28
CA LEU A 300 -7.52 -18.74 -16.44
C LEU A 300 -7.17 -17.78 -15.30
N ASP A 301 -6.25 -18.19 -14.41
CA ASP A 301 -5.75 -17.38 -13.29
C ASP A 301 -4.80 -16.27 -13.77
N VAL A 302 -5.27 -15.50 -14.76
CA VAL A 302 -4.53 -14.44 -15.42
C VAL A 302 -5.38 -13.17 -15.37
N LYS A 303 -4.74 -12.06 -15.04
CA LYS A 303 -5.39 -10.76 -14.95
C LYS A 303 -6.08 -10.42 -16.28
N THR A 304 -7.41 -10.28 -16.27
CA THR A 304 -8.23 -10.06 -17.48
C THR A 304 -7.79 -8.83 -18.29
N THR A 305 -7.29 -7.80 -17.61
CA THR A 305 -6.77 -6.58 -18.25
C THR A 305 -5.50 -6.82 -19.07
N ASP A 306 -4.77 -7.92 -18.87
CA ASP A 306 -3.52 -8.20 -19.57
C ASP A 306 -3.75 -8.55 -21.04
N PHE A 307 -4.90 -9.16 -21.34
CA PHE A 307 -5.34 -9.49 -22.70
C PHE A 307 -5.93 -8.32 -23.48
N TYR A 308 -6.23 -7.20 -22.82
CA TYR A 308 -6.65 -5.98 -23.51
C TYR A 308 -5.45 -5.23 -24.07
N GLY A 309 -5.60 -4.72 -25.30
CA GLY A 309 -4.63 -3.83 -25.92
C GLY A 309 -4.34 -2.62 -25.03
N PHE A 310 -3.11 -2.11 -25.14
CA PHE A 310 -2.68 -0.91 -24.42
C PHE A 310 -3.47 0.30 -24.88
N GLY A 311 -3.99 1.04 -23.90
CA GLY A 311 -4.83 2.18 -24.17
C GLY A 311 -6.22 1.72 -24.61
N TYR A 312 -7.21 2.20 -23.88
CA TYR A 312 -8.64 2.01 -24.09
C TYR A 312 -9.11 2.40 -25.52
N LEU A 313 -8.31 3.13 -26.32
CA LEU A 313 -8.62 3.56 -27.70
C LEU A 313 -7.63 3.17 -28.77
N LEU A 314 -6.40 2.80 -28.42
CA LEU A 314 -5.31 2.76 -29.38
C LEU A 314 -5.63 1.76 -30.50
N SER A 315 -6.11 0.58 -30.13
CA SER A 315 -6.54 -0.47 -31.05
C SER A 315 -7.65 0.00 -31.98
N THR A 316 -8.67 0.67 -31.44
CA THR A 316 -9.82 1.19 -32.19
C THR A 316 -9.44 2.30 -33.16
N LEU A 317 -8.64 3.27 -32.73
CA LEU A 317 -8.18 4.38 -33.58
C LEU A 317 -7.27 3.87 -34.71
N LEU A 318 -6.39 2.93 -34.41
CA LEU A 318 -5.54 2.28 -35.40
C LEU A 318 -6.39 1.53 -36.44
N ALA A 319 -7.41 0.80 -36.00
CA ALA A 319 -8.34 0.07 -36.88
C ALA A 319 -9.15 1.01 -37.79
N ILE A 320 -9.70 2.11 -37.23
CA ILE A 320 -10.44 3.13 -38.00
C ILE A 320 -9.55 3.68 -39.12
N LYS A 321 -8.31 4.06 -38.79
CA LYS A 321 -7.39 4.64 -39.77
C LYS A 321 -6.96 3.64 -40.82
N ALA A 322 -6.66 2.41 -40.42
CA ALA A 322 -6.31 1.36 -41.36
C ALA A 322 -7.44 1.10 -42.36
N HIS A 323 -8.69 1.24 -41.94
CA HIS A 323 -9.85 1.25 -42.83
C HIS A 323 -9.93 2.48 -43.72
N ASP A 324 -9.69 3.69 -43.20
CA ASP A 324 -9.75 4.92 -44.03
C ASP A 324 -8.75 4.90 -45.18
N LYS A 325 -7.54 4.38 -44.94
CA LYS A 325 -6.43 4.47 -45.87
C LYS A 325 -6.10 3.17 -46.59
N ASN A 326 -6.73 2.04 -46.23
CA ASN A 326 -6.46 0.69 -46.77
C ASN A 326 -4.98 0.27 -46.74
N ILE A 327 -4.18 0.78 -45.79
CA ILE A 327 -2.73 0.57 -45.72
C ILE A 327 -2.28 0.08 -44.32
N PHE A 328 -2.97 -0.94 -43.78
CA PHE A 328 -2.69 -1.48 -42.44
C PHE A 328 -1.19 -1.80 -42.22
N PRO A 329 -0.49 -2.56 -43.09
CA PRO A 329 0.90 -2.94 -42.84
C PRO A 329 1.87 -1.74 -42.85
N ARG A 330 1.59 -0.73 -43.67
CA ARG A 330 2.40 0.49 -43.77
C ARG A 330 2.22 1.37 -42.52
N LEU A 331 0.98 1.50 -42.04
CA LEU A 331 0.66 2.23 -40.81
C LEU A 331 1.33 1.56 -39.60
N MET A 332 1.22 0.23 -39.48
CA MET A 332 1.85 -0.54 -38.42
C MET A 332 3.37 -0.37 -38.42
N ARG A 333 4.03 -0.57 -39.57
CA ARG A 333 5.49 -0.43 -39.70
C ARG A 333 5.96 0.97 -39.31
N SER A 334 5.35 2.00 -39.88
CA SER A 334 5.76 3.39 -39.62
C SER A 334 5.55 3.77 -38.15
N THR A 335 4.44 3.37 -37.54
CA THR A 335 4.16 3.63 -36.13
C THR A 335 5.14 2.91 -35.20
N LEU A 336 5.45 1.64 -35.47
CA LEU A 336 6.44 0.87 -34.70
C LEU A 336 7.85 1.42 -34.83
N GLN A 337 8.26 1.84 -36.03
CA GLN A 337 9.59 2.41 -36.24
C GLN A 337 9.75 3.74 -35.49
N VAL A 338 8.75 4.63 -35.59
CA VAL A 338 8.77 5.92 -34.90
C VAL A 338 8.71 5.72 -33.39
N SER A 339 7.90 4.79 -32.89
CA SER A 339 7.82 4.52 -31.45
C SER A 339 9.12 3.91 -30.91
N PHE A 340 9.78 3.02 -31.65
CA PHE A 340 11.05 2.42 -31.26
C PHE A 340 12.16 3.46 -31.17
N VAL A 341 12.31 4.30 -32.20
CA VAL A 341 13.30 5.38 -32.21
C VAL A 341 13.01 6.38 -31.09
N GLY A 342 11.75 6.74 -30.90
CA GLY A 342 11.34 7.63 -29.81
C GLY A 342 11.61 7.07 -28.41
N ALA A 343 11.38 5.78 -28.18
CA ALA A 343 11.74 5.10 -26.93
C ALA A 343 13.24 5.07 -26.71
N ALA A 344 14.04 4.76 -27.74
CA ALA A 344 15.49 4.77 -27.66
C ALA A 344 16.05 6.18 -27.35
N MET A 345 15.57 7.21 -28.06
CA MET A 345 15.95 8.60 -27.82
C MET A 345 15.53 9.10 -26.43
N GLY A 346 14.31 8.76 -26.00
CA GLY A 346 13.81 9.12 -24.67
C GLY A 346 14.63 8.49 -23.54
N ASN A 347 15.03 7.24 -23.71
CA ASN A 347 15.91 6.55 -22.77
C ASN A 347 17.31 7.16 -22.72
N LEU A 348 17.89 7.44 -23.89
CA LEU A 348 19.20 8.07 -23.97
C LEU A 348 19.19 9.45 -23.31
N ALA A 349 18.19 10.27 -23.60
CA ALA A 349 18.04 11.60 -23.00
C ALA A 349 17.85 11.50 -21.48
N GLY A 350 16.98 10.61 -21.00
CA GLY A 350 16.77 10.38 -19.56
C GLY A 350 18.04 9.92 -18.85
N PHE A 351 18.81 9.02 -19.47
CA PHE A 351 20.09 8.54 -18.93
C PHE A 351 21.15 9.63 -18.88
N LEU A 352 21.28 10.43 -19.96
CA LEU A 352 22.22 11.57 -19.99
C LEU A 352 21.86 12.63 -18.95
N LEU A 353 20.58 12.95 -18.77
CA LEU A 353 20.11 13.86 -17.72
C LEU A 353 20.43 13.32 -16.32
N ALA A 354 20.24 12.02 -16.08
CA ALA A 354 20.58 11.38 -14.81
C ALA A 354 22.09 11.39 -14.51
N LEU A 355 22.95 11.40 -15.53
CA LEU A 355 24.40 11.53 -15.37
C LEU A 355 24.86 12.98 -15.10
N ILE A 356 24.12 13.96 -15.62
CA ILE A 356 24.50 15.38 -15.56
C ILE A 356 23.97 16.07 -14.28
N LEU A 357 22.81 15.64 -13.77
CA LEU A 357 22.20 16.21 -12.57
C LEU A 357 22.72 15.49 -11.32
N PRO A 358 23.46 16.16 -10.41
CA PRO A 358 23.84 15.55 -9.14
C PRO A 358 22.58 15.26 -8.32
N GLN A 359 22.42 14.01 -7.85
CA GLN A 359 21.25 13.57 -7.09
C GLN A 359 21.03 14.40 -5.80
N ALA A 360 22.08 15.08 -5.31
CA ALA A 360 22.02 16.02 -4.21
C ALA A 360 21.20 17.30 -4.48
N ALA A 361 20.94 17.67 -5.75
CA ALA A 361 20.24 18.91 -6.09
C ALA A 361 18.72 18.73 -6.34
N LEU A 362 18.23 17.49 -6.39
CA LEU A 362 16.81 17.16 -6.66
C LEU A 362 16.05 16.66 -5.43
N GLY A 363 16.75 16.34 -4.33
CA GLY A 363 16.14 16.27 -3.01
C GLY A 363 16.04 17.69 -2.48
N GLY A 364 14.81 18.20 -2.25
CA GLY A 364 14.64 19.39 -1.43
C GLY A 364 15.44 19.22 -0.13
N THR A 365 15.93 20.33 0.43
CA THR A 365 16.65 20.38 1.71
C THR A 365 15.82 19.73 2.82
N ARG A 366 15.87 18.39 2.92
CA ARG A 366 15.48 17.63 4.10
C ARG A 366 16.62 17.78 5.09
N SER A 367 16.28 18.03 6.35
CA SER A 367 17.25 18.04 7.45
C SER A 367 18.06 16.75 7.42
N THR A 368 19.33 16.80 7.78
CA THR A 368 20.14 15.59 8.04
C THR A 368 19.45 14.66 9.03
N ASP A 369 18.70 15.23 9.97
CA ASP A 369 17.98 14.52 11.03
C ASP A 369 16.76 13.76 10.48
N ASP A 370 16.03 14.34 9.51
CA ASP A 370 14.89 13.67 8.86
C ASP A 370 15.36 12.50 7.98
N ALA A 371 16.48 12.69 7.27
CA ALA A 371 17.07 11.64 6.44
C ALA A 371 17.60 10.47 7.28
N ALA A 372 18.16 10.74 8.46
CA ALA A 372 18.60 9.73 9.41
C ALA A 372 17.41 8.97 10.02
N ALA A 373 16.35 9.67 10.42
CA ALA A 373 15.12 9.04 10.92
C ALA A 373 14.43 8.17 9.86
N GLU A 374 14.40 8.61 8.60
CA GLU A 374 13.88 7.83 7.47
C GLU A 374 14.75 6.58 7.20
N ALA A 375 16.08 6.68 7.35
CA ALA A 375 16.99 5.55 7.21
C ALA A 375 16.71 4.47 8.26
N ILE A 376 16.60 4.88 9.53
CA ILE A 376 16.35 3.99 10.66
C ILE A 376 15.00 3.29 10.47
N LYS A 377 13.95 4.05 10.14
CA LYS A 377 12.62 3.49 9.85
C LYS A 377 12.70 2.43 8.74
N ARG A 378 13.41 2.74 7.65
CA ARG A 378 13.53 1.82 6.50
C ARG A 378 14.34 0.56 6.83
N GLN A 379 15.36 0.68 7.67
CA GLN A 379 16.11 -0.45 8.20
C GLN A 379 15.22 -1.34 9.07
N ASP A 380 14.44 -0.75 9.98
CA ASP A 380 13.53 -1.47 10.86
C ASP A 380 12.47 -2.24 10.06
N GLU A 381 11.89 -1.64 9.01
CA GLU A 381 10.97 -2.32 8.09
C GLU A 381 11.55 -3.60 7.48
N PHE A 382 12.86 -3.61 7.17
CA PHE A 382 13.53 -4.79 6.62
C PHE A 382 13.74 -5.88 7.68
N ILE A 383 14.10 -5.49 8.90
CA ILE A 383 14.27 -6.42 10.02
C ILE A 383 12.92 -7.03 10.40
N VAL A 384 11.87 -6.20 10.50
CA VAL A 384 10.49 -6.64 10.75
C VAL A 384 10.05 -7.67 9.72
N ALA A 385 10.26 -7.41 8.42
CA ALA A 385 9.90 -8.35 7.36
C ALA A 385 10.68 -9.67 7.47
N ALA A 386 11.98 -9.64 7.77
CA ALA A 386 12.82 -10.83 7.90
C ALA A 386 12.45 -11.69 9.10
N VAL A 387 12.27 -11.06 10.27
CA VAL A 387 11.90 -11.76 11.52
C VAL A 387 10.45 -12.27 11.45
N GLY A 388 9.54 -11.47 10.88
CA GLY A 388 8.16 -11.87 10.63
C GLY A 388 8.04 -13.09 9.71
N ASP A 389 8.80 -13.09 8.60
CA ASP A 389 8.90 -14.25 7.71
C ASP A 389 9.45 -15.49 8.44
N ALA A 390 10.51 -15.32 9.25
CA ALA A 390 11.08 -16.41 10.05
C ALA A 390 10.05 -17.05 10.98
N TYR A 391 9.28 -16.26 11.74
CA TYR A 391 8.18 -16.77 12.56
C TYR A 391 7.11 -17.49 11.73
N SER A 392 6.73 -16.90 10.59
CA SER A 392 5.72 -17.50 9.71
C SER A 392 6.15 -18.89 9.22
N ARG A 393 7.44 -19.08 8.92
CA ARG A 393 8.01 -20.37 8.49
C ARG A 393 8.06 -21.39 9.60
N VAL A 394 8.47 -20.98 10.81
CA VAL A 394 8.47 -21.87 11.98
C VAL A 394 7.07 -22.44 12.22
N VAL A 395 6.04 -21.59 12.14
CA VAL A 395 4.64 -22.01 12.29
C VAL A 395 4.19 -22.94 11.17
N ARG A 396 4.69 -22.75 9.94
CA ARG A 396 4.35 -23.58 8.77
C ARG A 396 5.25 -24.80 8.57
N SER A 397 6.31 -24.94 9.37
CA SER A 397 7.38 -25.92 9.17
C SER A 397 8.03 -25.84 7.78
N GLU A 398 8.20 -24.63 7.25
CA GLU A 398 8.77 -24.37 5.91
C GLU A 398 10.28 -24.09 5.96
N THR A 399 10.98 -24.33 4.86
CA THR A 399 12.42 -24.00 4.72
C THR A 399 12.67 -22.99 3.62
N ALA A 400 13.71 -22.16 3.78
CA ALA A 400 14.10 -21.13 2.81
C ALA A 400 15.44 -21.46 2.13
N ALA A 401 15.59 -22.65 1.54
CA ALA A 401 16.83 -23.02 0.85
C ALA A 401 17.14 -22.07 -0.32
N LEU A 402 18.42 -21.80 -0.58
CA LEU A 402 18.87 -21.06 -1.75
C LEU A 402 19.04 -21.99 -2.95
N SER A 403 18.60 -21.51 -4.12
CA SER A 403 19.02 -22.13 -5.38
C SER A 403 20.52 -21.85 -5.62
N ILE A 404 21.20 -22.73 -6.36
CA ILE A 404 22.63 -22.56 -6.71
C ILE A 404 22.88 -21.18 -7.34
N LYS A 405 21.95 -20.72 -8.20
CA LYS A 405 22.03 -19.41 -8.86
C LYS A 405 21.92 -18.27 -7.85
N SER A 406 20.97 -18.38 -6.91
CA SER A 406 20.75 -17.39 -5.86
C SER A 406 21.93 -17.31 -4.89
N ALA A 407 22.45 -18.46 -4.48
CA ALA A 407 23.62 -18.54 -3.62
C ALA A 407 24.88 -17.95 -4.27
N ARG A 408 25.14 -18.25 -5.56
CA ARG A 408 26.25 -17.63 -6.28
C ARG A 408 26.09 -16.12 -6.38
N ALA A 409 24.91 -15.64 -6.77
CA ALA A 409 24.65 -14.20 -6.89
C ALA A 409 24.80 -13.45 -5.56
N LEU A 410 24.36 -14.06 -4.44
CA LEU A 410 24.58 -13.52 -3.11
C LEU A 410 26.06 -13.48 -2.74
N GLY A 411 26.79 -14.59 -2.96
CA GLY A 411 28.23 -14.66 -2.69
C GLY A 411 29.02 -13.61 -3.46
N ASP A 412 28.79 -13.52 -4.77
CA ASP A 412 29.41 -12.51 -5.62
C ASP A 412 29.07 -11.08 -5.14
N ALA A 413 27.83 -10.83 -4.72
CA ALA A 413 27.42 -9.51 -4.22
C ALA A 413 28.12 -9.14 -2.90
N ILE A 414 28.29 -10.08 -1.98
CA ILE A 414 29.04 -9.89 -0.72
C ILE A 414 30.50 -9.55 -1.04
N GLU A 415 31.15 -10.32 -1.93
CA GLU A 415 32.54 -10.09 -2.32
C GLU A 415 32.73 -8.71 -2.97
N LEU A 416 31.80 -8.27 -3.82
CA LEU A 416 31.87 -6.95 -4.44
C LEU A 416 31.71 -5.81 -3.43
N LEU A 417 30.83 -5.98 -2.43
CA LEU A 417 30.63 -4.97 -1.38
C LEU A 417 31.83 -4.86 -0.45
N GLU A 418 32.39 -5.99 -0.01
CA GLU A 418 33.61 -5.99 0.81
C GLU A 418 34.84 -5.49 0.02
N ALA A 419 34.86 -5.64 -1.30
CA ALA A 419 35.87 -5.04 -2.19
C ALA A 419 35.73 -3.52 -2.35
N GLY A 420 34.71 -2.90 -1.73
CA GLY A 420 34.47 -1.45 -1.79
C GLY A 420 33.90 -0.97 -3.13
N LEU A 421 33.33 -1.86 -3.94
CA LEU A 421 32.71 -1.47 -5.20
C LEU A 421 31.35 -0.79 -4.98
N PRO A 422 30.92 0.09 -5.90
CA PRO A 422 29.64 0.78 -5.78
C PRO A 422 28.46 -0.22 -5.63
N PRO A 423 27.51 0.02 -4.73
CA PRO A 423 26.37 -0.89 -4.48
C PRO A 423 25.53 -1.21 -5.73
N VAL A 424 25.56 -0.32 -6.74
CA VAL A 424 24.90 -0.53 -8.04
C VAL A 424 25.47 -1.76 -8.78
N GLN A 425 26.78 -2.00 -8.68
CA GLN A 425 27.43 -3.15 -9.31
C GLN A 425 27.08 -4.45 -8.58
N ALA A 426 27.13 -4.45 -7.25
CA ALA A 426 26.65 -5.56 -6.43
C ALA A 426 25.16 -5.86 -6.71
N GLY A 427 24.33 -4.82 -6.84
CA GLY A 427 22.92 -4.93 -7.18
C GLY A 427 22.64 -5.58 -8.53
N ALA A 428 23.45 -5.28 -9.55
CA ALA A 428 23.32 -5.92 -10.86
C ALA A 428 23.53 -7.44 -10.78
N VAL A 429 24.53 -7.89 -10.01
CA VAL A 429 24.83 -9.31 -9.82
C VAL A 429 23.77 -9.98 -8.94
N ALA A 430 23.45 -9.37 -7.79
CA ALA A 430 22.45 -9.83 -6.84
C ALA A 430 21.07 -10.08 -7.49
N SER A 431 20.62 -9.14 -8.33
CA SER A 431 19.31 -9.22 -9.02
C SER A 431 19.17 -10.46 -9.90
N SER A 432 20.27 -10.98 -10.44
CA SER A 432 20.25 -12.21 -11.25
C SER A 432 19.85 -13.44 -10.45
N GLY A 433 20.07 -13.43 -9.13
CA GLY A 433 19.76 -14.52 -8.21
C GLY A 433 18.54 -14.29 -7.31
N GLY A 434 17.72 -13.27 -7.59
CA GLY A 434 16.55 -12.92 -6.78
C GLY A 434 16.88 -12.14 -5.51
N TRP A 435 17.98 -11.38 -5.52
CA TRP A 435 18.35 -10.47 -4.44
C TRP A 435 18.24 -9.02 -4.89
N ARG A 436 17.85 -8.14 -3.98
CA ARG A 436 17.78 -6.70 -4.20
C ARG A 436 18.76 -5.99 -3.29
N VAL A 437 19.51 -5.06 -3.87
CA VAL A 437 20.43 -4.19 -3.13
C VAL A 437 19.81 -2.79 -3.05
N GLU A 438 19.65 -2.28 -1.84
CA GLU A 438 19.11 -0.95 -1.56
C GLU A 438 20.09 -0.18 -0.67
N VAL A 439 20.40 1.05 -1.03
CA VAL A 439 21.25 1.93 -0.21
C VAL A 439 20.34 2.84 0.59
N LEU A 440 20.47 2.79 1.92
CA LEU A 440 19.72 3.62 2.85
C LEU A 440 20.33 5.03 2.95
N SER A 441 19.55 6.00 3.42
CA SER A 441 19.99 7.41 3.53
C SER A 441 21.15 7.62 4.52
N ASN A 442 21.39 6.68 5.44
CA ASN A 442 22.55 6.67 6.34
C ASN A 442 23.80 6.01 5.73
N GLY A 443 23.75 5.52 4.49
CA GLY A 443 24.87 4.88 3.80
C GLY A 443 24.94 3.36 3.96
N ILE A 444 24.13 2.77 4.83
CA ILE A 444 24.02 1.31 4.97
C ILE A 444 23.43 0.69 3.70
N VAL A 445 23.99 -0.44 3.28
CA VAL A 445 23.54 -1.19 2.11
C VAL A 445 22.78 -2.44 2.57
N ALA A 446 21.50 -2.53 2.23
CA ALA A 446 20.66 -3.68 2.51
C ALA A 446 20.62 -4.65 1.32
N LEU A 447 21.01 -5.91 1.51
CA LEU A 447 20.76 -7.00 0.59
C LEU A 447 19.53 -7.78 1.07
N ARG A 448 18.46 -7.74 0.28
CA ARG A 448 17.18 -8.37 0.57
C ARG A 448 16.91 -9.51 -0.39
N ARG A 449 16.39 -10.61 0.13
CA ARG A 449 15.87 -11.69 -0.70
C ARG A 449 14.50 -11.31 -1.27
N GLU A 450 14.33 -11.42 -2.59
CA GLU A 450 13.08 -11.11 -3.33
C GLU A 450 12.69 -12.22 -4.32
N ASP A 451 13.23 -13.43 -4.16
CA ASP A 451 12.87 -14.60 -4.96
C ASP A 451 11.46 -15.16 -4.66
N GLY A 452 10.75 -14.57 -3.69
CA GLY A 452 9.45 -15.01 -3.19
C GLY A 452 9.52 -16.25 -2.29
N ILE A 453 10.72 -16.80 -2.06
CA ILE A 453 10.94 -17.98 -1.22
C ILE A 453 11.22 -17.56 0.21
N GLY A 454 11.83 -16.38 0.48
CA GLY A 454 12.01 -15.83 1.83
C GLY A 454 12.38 -14.36 1.88
N ARG A 455 12.45 -13.82 3.10
CA ARG A 455 12.73 -12.39 3.39
C ARG A 455 14.05 -12.16 4.12
N ASP A 456 15.00 -13.09 4.01
CA ASP A 456 16.32 -12.94 4.61
C ASP A 456 16.96 -11.58 4.25
N VAL A 457 17.62 -10.94 5.22
CA VAL A 457 18.23 -9.61 5.05
C VAL A 457 19.66 -9.61 5.59
N LEU A 458 20.55 -8.98 4.82
CA LEU A 458 21.92 -8.65 5.23
C LEU A 458 22.08 -7.14 5.14
N LEU A 459 22.54 -6.52 6.23
CA LEU A 459 22.86 -5.11 6.29
C LEU A 459 24.38 -4.97 6.32
N TYR A 460 24.90 -4.16 5.40
CA TYR A 460 26.31 -3.87 5.24
C TYR A 460 26.58 -2.40 5.52
N ASP A 461 27.41 -2.12 6.51
CA ASP A 461 27.87 -0.77 6.79
C ASP A 461 29.27 -0.54 6.19
N PRO A 462 29.39 0.24 5.10
CA PRO A 462 30.68 0.55 4.50
C PRO A 462 31.54 1.51 5.36
N ALA A 463 30.95 2.19 6.34
CA ALA A 463 31.64 3.12 7.23
C ALA A 463 32.18 2.45 8.50
N ALA A 464 31.72 1.23 8.82
CA ALA A 464 32.16 0.48 9.99
C ALA A 464 33.68 0.22 10.00
N GLU A 465 34.32 0.59 11.11
CA GLU A 465 35.74 0.42 11.34
C GLU A 465 36.09 -1.05 11.62
N GLU A 466 35.20 -1.77 12.30
CA GLU A 466 35.43 -3.15 12.72
C GLU A 466 34.99 -4.18 11.66
N ASN A 467 35.90 -5.09 11.31
CA ASN A 467 35.64 -6.18 10.36
C ASN A 467 34.91 -7.35 11.05
N LEU A 468 33.76 -7.06 11.65
CA LEU A 468 32.93 -7.97 12.43
C LEU A 468 31.57 -8.16 11.76
N ALA A 469 31.08 -9.40 11.74
CA ALA A 469 29.76 -9.77 11.28
C ALA A 469 28.95 -10.36 12.42
N ILE A 470 27.85 -9.69 12.79
CA ILE A 470 26.85 -10.20 13.73
C ILE A 470 25.83 -11.02 12.94
N THR A 471 25.74 -12.31 13.25
CA THR A 471 24.80 -13.22 12.58
C THR A 471 23.76 -13.74 13.57
N VAL A 472 22.49 -13.71 13.16
CA VAL A 472 21.35 -14.26 13.90
C VAL A 472 20.73 -15.39 13.06
N PRO A 473 21.16 -16.65 13.28
CA PRO A 473 20.70 -17.78 12.47
C PRO A 473 19.22 -18.08 12.62
N ASP A 474 18.70 -17.82 13.81
CA ASP A 474 17.31 -18.03 14.19
C ASP A 474 16.86 -16.90 15.12
N PRO A 475 16.21 -15.86 14.59
CA PRO A 475 15.68 -14.77 15.42
C PRO A 475 14.46 -15.21 16.25
N THR A 476 13.88 -16.39 15.97
CA THR A 476 12.62 -16.84 16.59
C THR A 476 12.81 -17.54 17.94
N LEU A 477 14.07 -17.81 18.34
CA LEU A 477 14.42 -18.50 19.59
C LEU A 477 13.84 -17.81 20.83
N THR A 478 13.81 -16.48 20.82
CA THR A 478 13.19 -15.67 21.88
C THR A 478 12.84 -14.29 21.35
N PRO A 479 11.69 -13.72 21.75
CA PRO A 479 11.37 -12.33 21.43
C PRO A 479 12.47 -11.37 21.90
N GLY A 480 12.72 -10.33 21.11
CA GLY A 480 13.72 -9.29 21.37
C GLY A 480 15.15 -9.67 20.98
N LEU A 481 15.40 -10.90 20.50
CA LEU A 481 16.74 -11.33 20.09
C LEU A 481 17.25 -10.53 18.88
N ALA A 482 16.38 -10.22 17.92
CA ALA A 482 16.76 -9.48 16.73
C ALA A 482 17.22 -8.05 17.07
N HIS A 483 16.45 -7.35 17.91
CA HIS A 483 16.79 -6.03 18.39
C HIS A 483 18.03 -6.05 19.31
N ALA A 484 18.19 -7.08 20.16
CA ALA A 484 19.41 -7.27 20.93
C ALA A 484 20.65 -7.44 20.04
N ALA A 485 20.54 -8.19 18.94
CA ALA A 485 21.62 -8.34 17.96
C ALA A 485 21.92 -7.04 17.21
N GLN A 486 20.90 -6.27 16.83
CA GLN A 486 21.07 -4.92 16.27
C GLN A 486 21.83 -4.02 17.26
N ARG A 487 21.46 -4.04 18.54
CA ARG A 487 22.15 -3.25 19.57
C ARG A 487 23.61 -3.68 19.76
N ILE A 488 23.88 -4.99 19.74
CA ILE A 488 25.25 -5.51 19.78
C ILE A 488 26.03 -5.03 18.54
N SER A 489 25.41 -5.06 17.36
CA SER A 489 26.01 -4.56 16.12
C SER A 489 26.43 -3.10 16.23
N GLU A 490 25.56 -2.25 16.78
CA GLU A 490 25.86 -0.83 17.03
C GLU A 490 26.98 -0.64 18.06
N LEU A 491 26.95 -1.36 19.18
CA LEU A 491 27.97 -1.24 20.25
C LEU A 491 29.34 -1.78 19.85
N THR A 492 29.40 -2.62 18.82
CA THR A 492 30.65 -3.22 18.34
C THR A 492 31.07 -2.67 16.98
N ASP A 493 30.36 -1.67 16.47
CA ASP A 493 30.57 -1.07 15.15
C ASP A 493 30.71 -2.14 14.04
N ALA A 494 29.84 -3.14 14.07
CA ALA A 494 29.98 -4.30 13.19
C ALA A 494 29.60 -3.98 11.75
N ARG A 495 30.50 -4.34 10.82
CA ARG A 495 30.33 -4.17 9.37
C ARG A 495 29.15 -4.92 8.77
N TRP A 496 28.79 -6.08 9.32
CA TRP A 496 27.65 -6.86 8.86
C TRP A 496 26.67 -7.18 9.98
N LEU A 497 25.39 -7.04 9.69
CA LEU A 497 24.29 -7.57 10.48
C LEU A 497 23.41 -8.47 9.61
N VAL A 498 23.28 -9.74 9.98
CA VAL A 498 22.65 -10.76 9.15
C VAL A 498 21.52 -11.45 9.90
N PHE A 499 20.31 -11.38 9.36
CA PHE A 499 19.14 -12.11 9.86
C PHE A 499 18.70 -13.18 8.85
N THR A 500 18.63 -14.43 9.31
CA THR A 500 18.16 -15.55 8.47
C THR A 500 17.02 -16.30 9.13
N ALA A 501 16.20 -16.97 8.33
CA ALA A 501 15.18 -17.87 8.85
C ALA A 501 15.79 -19.19 9.38
N PRO A 502 15.21 -19.80 10.43
CA PRO A 502 15.66 -21.10 10.93
C PRO A 502 15.47 -22.20 9.88
N ARG A 503 16.31 -23.24 10.00
CA ARG A 503 16.12 -24.49 9.25
C ARG A 503 15.02 -25.33 9.91
N ALA A 504 14.09 -25.84 9.12
CA ALA A 504 13.11 -26.80 9.62
C ALA A 504 13.82 -28.09 10.10
N PRO A 505 13.41 -28.67 11.23
CA PRO A 505 13.97 -29.93 11.72
C PRO A 505 13.86 -31.04 10.67
N GLY A 506 14.95 -31.75 10.40
CA GLY A 506 14.97 -32.89 9.46
C GLY A 506 15.05 -32.54 7.98
N SER A 507 15.23 -31.26 7.60
CA SER A 507 15.48 -30.88 6.20
C SER A 507 16.86 -31.33 5.71
N ILE A 508 16.95 -31.81 4.46
CA ILE A 508 18.21 -32.16 3.79
C ILE A 508 19.14 -30.92 3.77
N PRO A 509 20.47 -31.06 3.93
CA PRO A 509 21.41 -29.95 3.82
C PRO A 509 21.32 -29.31 2.42
N ALA A 510 20.58 -28.20 2.35
CA ALA A 510 20.55 -27.30 1.22
C ALA A 510 21.32 -26.02 1.58
N GLN A 511 21.93 -25.38 0.57
CA GLN A 511 22.70 -24.17 0.75
C GLN A 511 21.81 -23.06 1.33
N THR A 512 22.15 -22.54 2.51
CA THR A 512 21.42 -21.45 3.16
C THR A 512 22.12 -20.11 2.99
N VAL A 513 21.38 -19.02 3.24
CA VAL A 513 21.93 -17.66 3.28
C VAL A 513 23.13 -17.59 4.21
N LEU A 514 23.02 -18.14 5.42
CA LEU A 514 24.12 -18.13 6.39
C LEU A 514 25.34 -18.93 5.90
N GLN A 515 25.12 -20.09 5.24
CA GLN A 515 26.23 -20.86 4.68
C GLN A 515 26.93 -20.11 3.53
N THR A 516 26.16 -19.51 2.63
CA THR A 516 26.72 -18.68 1.55
C THR A 516 27.47 -17.47 2.10
N PHE A 517 26.91 -16.79 3.11
CA PHE A 517 27.58 -15.68 3.79
C PHE A 517 28.93 -16.10 4.37
N ARG A 518 28.98 -17.21 5.11
CA ARG A 518 30.24 -17.75 5.67
C ARG A 518 31.28 -18.12 4.63
N GLN A 519 30.85 -18.52 3.43
CA GLN A 519 31.73 -18.91 2.34
C GLN A 519 32.34 -17.70 1.63
N SER A 520 31.60 -16.60 1.53
CA SER A 520 31.99 -15.41 0.74
C SER A 520 32.50 -14.24 1.58
N ALA A 521 32.03 -14.06 2.82
CA ALA A 521 32.46 -12.97 3.67
C ALA A 521 33.87 -13.19 4.23
N SER A 522 34.65 -12.12 4.26
CA SER A 522 35.99 -12.07 4.89
C SER A 522 35.94 -11.58 6.35
N SER A 523 34.78 -11.12 6.81
CA SER A 523 34.54 -10.63 8.17
C SER A 523 34.61 -11.72 9.25
N ASN A 524 35.07 -11.37 10.45
CA ASN A 524 35.02 -12.27 11.61
C ASN A 524 33.56 -12.47 12.03
N GLU A 525 33.11 -13.70 12.27
CA GLU A 525 31.71 -13.96 12.62
C GLU A 525 31.51 -14.05 14.14
N MET A 526 30.49 -13.35 14.64
CA MET A 526 29.90 -13.56 15.96
C MET A 526 28.42 -13.97 15.82
N LEU A 527 28.14 -15.21 16.20
CA LEU A 527 26.80 -15.79 16.27
C LEU A 527 26.10 -15.32 17.54
N VAL A 528 25.04 -14.54 17.39
CA VAL A 528 24.16 -14.18 18.50
C VAL A 528 23.05 -15.22 18.58
N GLY A 529 22.96 -15.89 19.73
CA GLY A 529 21.96 -16.90 20.00
C GLY A 529 21.41 -16.78 21.41
N PHE A 530 20.42 -17.62 21.70
CA PHE A 530 19.75 -17.68 22.98
C PHE A 530 20.02 -19.01 23.67
N ASP A 531 20.17 -18.96 24.99
CA ASP A 531 20.06 -20.13 25.84
C ASP A 531 18.91 -19.92 26.83
N GLY A 532 17.97 -20.86 26.82
CA GLY A 532 16.81 -20.86 27.71
C GLY A 532 17.16 -21.18 29.16
N SER A 533 18.42 -21.55 29.45
CA SER A 533 18.93 -21.67 30.81
C SER A 533 19.10 -20.28 31.45
N ASN A 534 18.84 -20.17 32.76
CA ASN A 534 19.19 -18.97 33.55
C ASN A 534 20.70 -18.95 33.89
N GLU A 535 21.55 -19.53 33.05
CA GLU A 535 23.00 -19.43 33.21
C GLU A 535 23.47 -18.01 32.92
N ILE A 536 24.75 -17.73 33.19
CA ILE A 536 25.33 -16.39 32.98
C ILE A 536 25.51 -16.17 31.47
N PRO A 537 25.20 -14.99 30.91
CA PRO A 537 25.44 -14.73 29.49
C PRO A 537 26.91 -14.90 29.14
N ILE A 538 27.19 -15.64 28.08
CA ILE A 538 28.56 -16.02 27.70
C ILE A 538 28.84 -15.56 26.27
N VAL A 539 29.94 -14.83 26.08
CA VAL A 539 30.54 -14.63 24.76
C VAL A 539 31.80 -15.47 24.66
N SER A 540 31.75 -16.48 23.82
CA SER A 540 32.89 -17.31 23.45
C SER A 540 33.53 -16.76 22.19
N PHE A 541 34.79 -16.36 22.27
CA PHE A 541 35.53 -15.91 21.09
C PHE A 541 36.32 -17.06 20.47
N VAL A 542 36.29 -17.09 19.14
CA VAL A 542 37.14 -17.92 18.32
C VAL A 542 37.93 -17.02 17.37
N ASP A 543 39.21 -17.36 17.17
CA ASP A 543 40.13 -16.62 16.30
C ASP A 543 40.30 -15.12 16.70
N ARG A 544 40.53 -14.22 15.74
CA ARG A 544 40.81 -12.78 15.95
C ARG A 544 39.59 -11.94 16.34
N ALA A 545 38.38 -12.52 16.40
CA ALA A 545 37.15 -11.79 16.74
C ALA A 545 37.19 -11.11 18.12
N ALA A 546 37.97 -11.66 19.05
CA ALA A 546 38.21 -11.07 20.37
C ALA A 546 38.89 -9.69 20.30
N ILE A 547 39.72 -9.45 19.29
CA ILE A 547 40.50 -8.22 19.13
C ILE A 547 39.66 -7.11 18.49
N THR A 548 38.71 -7.50 17.62
CA THR A 548 37.82 -6.58 16.89
C THR A 548 36.52 -6.26 17.63
N THR A 549 36.26 -6.89 18.78
CA THR A 549 35.02 -6.67 19.54
C THR A 549 35.29 -5.66 20.66
N ASN A 550 34.49 -4.60 20.75
CA ASN A 550 34.52 -3.65 21.86
C ASN A 550 33.93 -4.26 23.16
N LEU A 551 34.72 -5.15 23.77
CA LEU A 551 34.36 -5.86 25.01
C LEU A 551 34.02 -4.94 26.20
N PRO A 552 34.72 -3.80 26.42
CA PRO A 552 34.34 -2.86 27.48
C PRO A 552 32.92 -2.31 27.33
N GLU A 553 32.53 -1.89 26.12
CA GLU A 553 31.17 -1.39 25.88
C GLU A 553 30.12 -2.49 25.99
N LEU A 554 30.43 -3.68 25.48
CA LEU A 554 29.54 -4.84 25.59
C LEU A 554 29.32 -5.25 27.05
N ARG A 555 30.34 -5.22 27.90
CA ARG A 555 30.23 -5.45 29.35
C ARG A 555 29.53 -4.31 30.09
N LYS A 556 29.63 -3.08 29.59
CA LYS A 556 28.85 -1.95 30.14
C LYS A 556 27.36 -2.13 29.86
N ALA A 557 27.01 -2.63 28.67
CA ALA A 557 25.64 -2.93 28.29
C ALA A 557 25.10 -4.22 28.94
N ILE A 558 25.97 -5.22 29.17
CA ILE A 558 25.63 -6.50 29.80
C ILE A 558 26.59 -6.73 30.98
N PRO A 559 26.28 -6.24 32.19
CA PRO A 559 27.20 -6.28 33.33
C PRO A 559 27.66 -7.68 33.74
N GLU A 560 26.81 -8.70 33.55
CA GLU A 560 27.09 -10.09 33.91
C GLU A 560 27.79 -10.89 32.80
N LEU A 561 28.22 -10.24 31.70
CA LEU A 561 28.78 -10.93 30.55
C LEU A 561 30.10 -11.64 30.86
N VAL A 562 30.09 -12.97 30.80
CA VAL A 562 31.28 -13.81 30.91
C VAL A 562 31.91 -13.98 29.55
N THR A 563 33.19 -13.62 29.43
CA THR A 563 33.97 -13.85 28.22
C THR A 563 34.74 -15.15 28.34
N ARG A 564 34.56 -16.07 27.39
CA ARG A 564 35.37 -17.28 27.25
C ARG A 564 36.22 -17.18 25.98
N PHE A 565 37.46 -17.62 26.06
CA PHE A 565 38.32 -17.78 24.90
C PHE A 565 38.42 -19.27 24.63
N ASP A 566 37.80 -19.71 23.55
CA ASP A 566 37.86 -21.11 23.17
C ASP A 566 39.09 -21.32 22.28
N VAL A 567 40.00 -22.18 22.73
CA VAL A 567 41.20 -22.59 21.98
C VAL A 567 40.91 -23.90 21.24
N SER A 568 39.63 -24.25 21.05
CA SER A 568 39.22 -25.48 20.39
C SER A 568 39.93 -25.61 19.04
N ARG A 569 40.61 -26.76 18.90
CA ARG A 569 41.28 -27.18 17.67
C ARG A 569 40.35 -26.93 16.49
N ILE A 570 40.94 -26.47 15.40
CA ILE A 570 40.38 -26.41 14.04
C ILE A 570 40.09 -27.86 13.58
N ASP A 571 39.29 -28.62 14.32
CA ASP A 571 38.72 -29.87 13.84
C ASP A 571 37.49 -29.45 13.06
N GLN A 572 37.61 -29.61 11.74
CA GLN A 572 36.55 -29.37 10.77
C GLN A 572 35.26 -30.01 11.28
N ASN A 573 34.27 -29.19 11.67
CA ASN A 573 32.89 -29.67 11.71
C ASN A 573 32.57 -30.26 10.33
N GLU A 574 31.82 -31.36 10.28
CA GLU A 574 31.45 -32.09 9.04
C GLU A 574 30.79 -31.18 7.97
N ASP A 575 30.36 -29.97 8.35
CA ASP A 575 29.79 -28.93 7.49
C ASP A 575 30.80 -27.95 6.85
N GLY A 576 32.10 -28.07 7.11
CA GLY A 576 33.14 -27.22 6.49
C GLY A 576 33.07 -25.73 6.87
N SER A 577 32.42 -25.39 7.99
CA SER A 577 32.25 -24.00 8.45
C SER A 577 33.48 -23.49 9.23
N ARG A 578 33.83 -22.21 9.03
CA ARG A 578 34.81 -21.50 9.87
C ARG A 578 34.33 -21.50 11.32
N ALA A 579 35.27 -21.63 12.26
CA ALA A 579 34.93 -21.54 13.67
C ALA A 579 34.51 -20.10 14.00
N ALA A 580 33.25 -19.93 14.43
CA ALA A 580 32.64 -18.63 14.69
C ALA A 580 32.61 -18.34 16.20
N SER A 581 32.80 -17.08 16.57
CA SER A 581 32.54 -16.64 17.93
C SER A 581 31.05 -16.77 18.23
N ARG A 582 30.68 -17.01 19.48
CA ARG A 582 29.29 -17.22 19.89
C ARG A 582 28.95 -16.37 21.09
N ALA A 583 27.99 -15.47 20.95
CA ALA A 583 27.34 -14.76 22.04
C ALA A 583 26.03 -15.47 22.39
N VAL A 584 25.98 -16.08 23.57
CA VAL A 584 24.79 -16.72 24.11
C VAL A 584 24.18 -15.77 25.13
N LEU A 585 23.01 -15.23 24.79
CA LEU A 585 22.29 -14.27 25.61
C LEU A 585 21.24 -14.98 26.47
N THR A 586 21.03 -14.42 27.66
CA THR A 586 20.01 -14.86 28.62
C THR A 586 18.79 -13.95 28.54
N PRO A 587 17.63 -14.35 29.08
CA PRO A 587 16.45 -13.47 29.12
C PRO A 587 16.75 -12.12 29.78
N ALA A 588 17.53 -12.12 30.87
CA ALA A 588 17.95 -10.90 31.55
C ALA A 588 18.81 -9.99 30.66
N SER A 589 19.78 -10.56 29.95
CA SER A 589 20.68 -9.80 29.06
C SER A 589 19.94 -9.18 27.88
N ILE A 590 19.02 -9.92 27.27
CA ILE A 590 18.16 -9.41 26.20
C ILE A 590 17.32 -8.26 26.75
N ASN A 591 16.77 -8.41 27.95
CA ASN A 591 15.97 -7.36 28.55
C ASN A 591 16.79 -6.09 28.84
N GLU A 592 18.01 -6.23 29.38
CA GLU A 592 18.91 -5.09 29.63
C GLU A 592 19.30 -4.35 28.34
N LEU A 593 19.64 -5.09 27.27
CA LEU A 593 19.92 -4.50 25.96
C LEU A 593 18.72 -3.72 25.39
N ASN A 594 17.49 -4.16 25.72
CA ASN A 594 16.26 -3.48 25.32
C ASN A 594 15.92 -2.28 26.22
N LYS A 595 16.19 -2.33 27.53
CA LYS A 595 15.86 -1.25 28.47
C LYS A 595 16.62 0.05 28.20
N ALA A 596 17.87 -0.03 27.75
CA ALA A 596 18.75 1.12 27.57
C ALA A 596 18.23 2.20 26.58
N LEU A 597 17.13 1.93 25.88
CA LEU A 597 16.55 2.75 24.80
C LEU A 597 15.16 3.31 25.14
N ILE A 598 14.67 3.05 26.35
CA ILE A 598 13.40 3.59 26.83
C ILE A 598 13.71 4.95 27.48
N PRO A 599 13.14 6.07 27.00
CA PRO A 599 13.28 7.36 27.68
C PRO A 599 12.77 7.24 29.11
N ASP A 600 13.44 7.88 30.08
CA ASP A 600 12.98 8.01 31.47
C ASP A 600 11.72 8.89 31.55
N SER A 601 10.60 8.43 31.02
CA SER A 601 9.30 9.10 31.17
C SER A 601 8.61 8.53 32.41
N ASN A 602 8.99 9.02 33.59
CA ASN A 602 8.37 8.65 34.86
C ASN A 602 7.00 9.32 35.11
N GLU A 603 6.53 10.19 34.22
CA GLU A 603 5.22 10.82 34.36
C GLU A 603 4.15 9.99 33.63
N LEU A 604 3.25 9.40 34.42
CA LEU A 604 2.01 8.78 33.94
C LEU A 604 1.10 9.87 33.36
N GLY A 605 1.16 10.07 32.04
CA GLY A 605 0.20 10.91 31.33
C GLY A 605 -1.21 10.29 31.34
N GLN A 606 -2.24 11.11 31.13
CA GLN A 606 -3.57 10.58 30.81
C GLN A 606 -3.54 9.85 29.47
N CYS A 607 -4.26 8.73 29.33
CA CYS A 607 -4.33 8.03 28.05
C CYS A 607 -5.01 8.91 26.99
N VAL A 608 -4.25 9.39 26.01
CA VAL A 608 -4.76 10.12 24.85
C VAL A 608 -4.91 9.14 23.71
N ILE A 609 -6.16 8.84 23.32
CA ILE A 609 -6.42 8.08 22.10
C ILE A 609 -6.36 9.07 20.92
N PRO A 610 -5.50 8.86 19.90
CA PRO A 610 -5.36 9.78 18.78
C PRO A 610 -6.70 10.05 18.10
N THR A 611 -7.18 11.30 18.17
CA THR A 611 -8.52 11.68 17.72
C THR A 611 -8.58 12.06 16.25
N GLU A 612 -7.46 12.34 15.57
CA GLU A 612 -7.38 12.77 14.16
C GLU A 612 -6.04 12.38 13.56
N SER A 613 -6.05 11.54 12.53
CA SER A 613 -4.87 11.32 11.71
C SER A 613 -5.28 10.86 10.31
N PRO A 614 -4.60 11.33 9.25
CA PRO A 614 -4.85 10.89 7.88
C PRO A 614 -4.69 9.37 7.76
N ILE A 615 -5.51 8.76 6.90
CA ILE A 615 -5.50 7.31 6.65
C ILE A 615 -4.15 6.92 6.03
N THR A 616 -3.22 6.40 6.84
CA THR A 616 -1.99 5.73 6.36
C THR A 616 -2.20 4.22 6.18
N GLU A 617 -1.19 3.57 5.58
CA GLU A 617 -1.16 2.12 5.33
C GLU A 617 -1.42 1.33 6.62
N THR A 618 -2.45 0.50 6.60
CA THR A 618 -2.74 -0.44 7.68
C THR A 618 -1.83 -1.65 7.58
N LEU A 619 -1.36 -2.19 8.71
CA LEU A 619 -0.61 -3.44 8.80
C LEU A 619 -1.46 -4.59 8.24
N THR A 620 -1.12 -5.02 7.03
CA THR A 620 -1.81 -6.12 6.32
C THR A 620 -0.87 -7.23 5.88
N ASP A 621 0.43 -6.96 5.83
CA ASP A 621 1.42 -7.92 5.37
C ASP A 621 1.59 -9.03 6.41
N VAL A 622 1.69 -10.28 5.94
CA VAL A 622 1.70 -11.45 6.82
C VAL A 622 2.92 -11.44 7.73
N GLU A 623 4.05 -10.96 7.22
CA GLU A 623 5.30 -10.81 7.94
C GLU A 623 5.18 -9.77 9.07
N GLU A 624 4.64 -8.60 8.79
CA GLU A 624 4.41 -7.56 9.82
C GLU A 624 3.41 -8.04 10.88
N LEU A 625 2.36 -8.73 10.46
CA LEU A 625 1.37 -9.33 11.36
C LEU A 625 1.97 -10.46 12.21
N ALA A 626 2.89 -11.26 11.66
CA ALA A 626 3.63 -12.26 12.41
C ALA A 626 4.57 -11.60 13.42
N PHE A 627 5.29 -10.55 13.03
CA PHE A 627 6.13 -9.77 13.93
C PHE A 627 5.29 -9.14 15.06
N LEU A 628 4.19 -8.47 14.74
CA LEU A 628 3.26 -7.91 15.73
C LEU A 628 2.79 -8.96 16.73
N ARG A 629 2.52 -10.18 16.27
CA ARG A 629 2.11 -11.27 17.14
C ARG A 629 3.23 -11.71 18.09
N PHE A 630 4.37 -12.13 17.53
CA PHE A 630 5.38 -12.88 18.26
C PHE A 630 6.42 -11.99 18.96
N GLU A 631 6.70 -10.79 18.41
CA GLU A 631 7.70 -9.86 18.94
C GLU A 631 7.08 -8.73 19.77
N VAL A 632 5.78 -8.47 19.65
CA VAL A 632 5.11 -7.39 20.40
C VAL A 632 4.04 -7.92 21.33
N ALA A 633 2.98 -8.55 20.80
CA ALA A 633 1.78 -8.88 21.57
C ALA A 633 2.00 -10.03 22.56
N GLU A 634 2.56 -11.18 22.13
CA GLU A 634 2.85 -12.31 23.02
C GLU A 634 3.79 -11.93 24.18
N PRO A 635 4.96 -11.29 23.96
CA PRO A 635 5.84 -10.87 25.05
C PRO A 635 5.20 -9.81 25.94
N LEU A 636 4.40 -8.88 25.39
CA LEU A 636 3.71 -7.87 26.17
C LEU A 636 2.80 -8.53 27.21
N LEU A 637 1.96 -9.48 26.78
CA LEU A 637 1.04 -10.17 27.68
C LEU A 637 1.78 -11.00 28.74
N LYS A 638 2.91 -11.61 28.36
CA LYS A 638 3.74 -12.37 29.28
C LYS A 638 4.36 -11.47 30.35
N ASP A 639 4.89 -10.31 29.97
CA ASP A 639 5.51 -9.34 30.88
C ASP A 639 4.46 -8.71 31.81
N LEU A 640 3.28 -8.36 31.27
CA LEU A 640 2.16 -7.87 32.07
C LEU A 640 1.67 -8.92 33.08
N ALA A 641 1.55 -10.18 32.68
CA ALA A 641 1.19 -11.26 33.58
C ALA A 641 2.24 -11.48 34.70
N ALA A 642 3.52 -11.19 34.41
CA ALA A 642 4.60 -11.24 35.37
C ALA A 642 4.77 -9.93 36.19
N SER A 643 3.97 -8.90 35.92
CA SER A 643 4.11 -7.55 36.50
C SER A 643 5.51 -6.93 36.26
N VAL A 644 6.08 -7.19 35.09
CA VAL A 644 7.37 -6.66 34.64
C VAL A 644 7.15 -5.61 33.54
N ALA A 645 8.01 -4.59 33.48
CA ALA A 645 7.96 -3.59 32.41
C ALA A 645 8.24 -4.26 31.04
N PRO A 646 7.38 -4.04 30.02
CA PRO A 646 7.46 -4.76 28.74
C PRO A 646 8.49 -4.13 27.78
N SER A 647 9.76 -4.08 28.18
CA SER A 647 10.82 -3.39 27.44
C SER A 647 11.02 -3.90 26.02
N VAL A 648 10.90 -5.23 25.82
CA VAL A 648 11.00 -5.85 24.49
C VAL A 648 9.87 -5.37 23.58
N SER A 649 8.63 -5.43 24.07
CA SER A 649 7.46 -4.98 23.31
C SER A 649 7.48 -3.49 23.01
N ILE A 650 8.04 -2.66 23.90
CA ILE A 650 8.18 -1.20 23.65
C ILE A 650 9.06 -0.96 22.41
N ASN A 651 10.26 -1.53 22.36
CA ASN A 651 11.16 -1.33 21.23
C ASN A 651 10.63 -1.96 19.94
N ASN A 652 10.16 -3.20 20.02
CA ASN A 652 9.64 -3.91 18.87
C ASN A 652 8.38 -3.24 18.29
N SER A 653 7.55 -2.61 19.14
CA SER A 653 6.41 -1.81 18.65
C SER A 653 6.87 -0.61 17.81
N ARG A 654 7.97 0.06 18.21
CA ARG A 654 8.55 1.19 17.47
C ARG A 654 9.07 0.79 16.10
N MET A 655 9.68 -0.39 15.98
CA MET A 655 10.14 -0.94 14.70
C MET A 655 8.97 -1.15 13.72
N LEU A 656 7.78 -1.47 14.23
CA LEU A 656 6.54 -1.55 13.45
C LEU A 656 5.87 -0.18 13.19
N GLY A 657 6.46 0.93 13.63
CA GLY A 657 5.81 2.24 13.59
C GLY A 657 4.66 2.42 14.58
N LEU A 658 4.53 1.51 15.56
CA LEU A 658 3.58 1.61 16.66
C LEU A 658 4.24 2.30 17.87
N ALA A 659 3.42 2.80 18.79
CA ALA A 659 3.83 3.35 20.07
C ALA A 659 3.18 2.54 21.19
N LEU A 660 3.99 1.99 22.09
CA LEU A 660 3.53 1.36 23.33
C LEU A 660 3.93 2.25 24.51
N GLU A 661 2.94 2.88 25.14
CA GLU A 661 3.16 3.89 26.17
C GLU A 661 2.38 3.54 27.45
N MET A 662 2.94 3.89 28.60
CA MET A 662 2.25 3.77 29.87
C MET A 662 1.43 5.03 30.13
N CYS A 663 0.15 4.87 30.46
CA CYS A 663 -0.77 5.97 30.70
C CYS A 663 -1.79 5.61 31.79
N ALA A 664 -2.51 6.60 32.31
CA ALA A 664 -3.52 6.39 33.33
C ALA A 664 -4.95 6.70 32.83
N ILE A 665 -5.91 5.87 33.26
CA ILE A 665 -7.36 6.12 33.15
C ILE A 665 -7.93 5.95 34.55
N GLU A 666 -8.59 6.99 35.08
CA GLU A 666 -9.14 6.99 36.45
C GLU A 666 -8.09 6.55 37.50
N ASP A 667 -6.88 7.11 37.41
CA ASP A 667 -5.71 6.81 38.27
C ASP A 667 -5.19 5.36 38.22
N ARG A 668 -5.69 4.54 37.29
CA ARG A 668 -5.20 3.17 37.08
C ARG A 668 -4.18 3.13 35.94
N PRO A 669 -3.00 2.53 36.14
CA PRO A 669 -1.98 2.40 35.10
C PRO A 669 -2.43 1.39 34.03
N ASN A 670 -2.23 1.77 32.78
CA ASN A 670 -2.51 0.99 31.59
C ASN A 670 -1.37 1.16 30.58
N TRP A 671 -1.24 0.20 29.68
CA TRP A 671 -0.36 0.26 28.53
C TRP A 671 -1.19 0.47 27.28
N LEU A 672 -0.90 1.53 26.52
CA LEU A 672 -1.58 1.90 25.30
C LEU A 672 -0.66 1.60 24.11
N LEU A 673 -1.04 0.59 23.31
CA LEU A 673 -0.43 0.33 22.01
C LEU A 673 -1.25 1.04 20.93
N THR A 674 -0.64 1.97 20.21
CA THR A 674 -1.31 2.73 19.15
C THR A 674 -0.44 2.77 17.91
N SER A 675 -1.05 2.81 16.72
CA SER A 675 -0.33 3.31 15.55
C SER A 675 -0.14 4.82 15.71
N ARG A 676 1.07 5.35 15.43
CA ARG A 676 1.35 6.79 15.51
C ARG A 676 0.37 7.61 14.68
N ASP A 677 -0.12 7.01 13.60
CA ASP A 677 -1.05 7.65 12.68
C ASP A 677 -2.50 7.13 12.84
N GLY A 678 -2.80 6.34 13.88
CA GLY A 678 -4.15 5.88 14.23
C GLY A 678 -4.83 4.90 13.26
N GLY A 679 -4.18 4.50 12.16
CA GLY A 679 -4.75 3.63 11.12
C GLY A 679 -5.08 2.21 11.58
N ASP A 680 -4.21 1.60 12.38
CA ASP A 680 -4.35 0.22 12.89
C ASP A 680 -5.10 0.11 14.21
N GLY A 681 -5.60 1.24 14.71
CA GLY A 681 -6.32 1.33 15.96
C GLY A 681 -5.46 1.55 17.20
N ALA A 682 -6.14 1.67 18.33
CA ALA A 682 -5.57 1.74 19.67
C ALA A 682 -5.91 0.45 20.42
N TYR A 683 -5.02 -0.02 21.28
CA TYR A 683 -5.18 -1.21 22.13
C TYR A 683 -4.72 -0.87 23.55
N LEU A 684 -5.63 -0.92 24.51
CA LEU A 684 -5.30 -0.68 25.91
C LEU A 684 -5.17 -2.01 26.67
N PHE A 685 -4.06 -2.20 27.39
CA PHE A 685 -3.77 -3.34 28.25
C PHE A 685 -3.69 -2.89 29.72
N THR A 686 -4.39 -3.58 30.61
CA THR A 686 -4.40 -3.30 32.04
C THR A 686 -3.10 -3.78 32.70
N ALA A 687 -2.47 -2.94 33.53
CA ALA A 687 -1.20 -3.27 34.19
C ALA A 687 -1.35 -4.11 35.47
N SER A 688 -2.54 -4.65 35.76
CA SER A 688 -2.79 -5.39 37.01
C SER A 688 -2.31 -6.84 36.92
N GLY A 689 -1.51 -7.28 37.90
CA GLY A 689 -0.97 -8.64 38.03
C GLY A 689 -2.00 -9.76 38.26
N GLY A 690 -3.28 -9.53 37.96
CA GLY A 690 -4.38 -10.50 38.08
C GLY A 690 -4.60 -11.37 36.83
N GLY A 691 -3.88 -11.12 35.73
CA GLY A 691 -4.05 -11.87 34.48
C GLY A 691 -5.29 -11.50 33.65
N ASP A 692 -6.08 -10.52 34.12
CA ASP A 692 -7.20 -9.94 33.36
C ASP A 692 -6.63 -8.90 32.39
N THR A 693 -6.36 -9.33 31.17
CA THR A 693 -5.86 -8.44 30.10
C THR A 693 -7.03 -7.88 29.33
N THR A 694 -7.33 -6.61 29.55
CA THR A 694 -8.28 -5.87 28.72
C THR A 694 -7.66 -5.59 27.35
N ILE A 695 -8.45 -5.61 26.26
CA ILE A 695 -8.04 -5.08 24.94
C ILE A 695 -9.10 -4.12 24.43
N LEU A 696 -8.91 -2.83 24.67
CA LEU A 696 -9.76 -1.84 24.02
C LEU A 696 -9.26 -1.59 22.59
N GLY A 697 -9.69 -2.41 21.63
CA GLY A 697 -9.33 -2.25 20.22
C GLY A 697 -10.26 -1.26 19.50
N PHE A 698 -9.74 -0.13 18.99
CA PHE A 698 -10.53 0.84 18.21
C PHE A 698 -10.24 0.73 16.72
N LEU A 699 -11.19 0.29 15.90
CA LEU A 699 -11.08 0.40 14.44
C LEU A 699 -11.80 1.67 13.96
N ARG A 700 -11.05 2.71 13.62
CA ARG A 700 -11.58 4.03 13.20
C ARG A 700 -12.03 4.08 11.73
N ARG A 701 -12.66 3.02 11.21
CA ARG A 701 -13.11 3.02 9.81
C ARG A 701 -14.63 3.18 9.70
N GLU A 702 -15.10 4.43 9.85
CA GLU A 702 -16.30 4.91 9.15
C GLU A 702 -16.41 6.45 9.19
N LEU A 703 -15.51 7.13 8.47
CA LEU A 703 -15.81 8.46 7.93
C LEU A 703 -16.75 8.28 6.73
N ARG A 704 -18.07 8.24 6.98
CA ARG A 704 -19.09 8.64 6.01
C ARG A 704 -20.47 8.91 6.63
N GLN A 705 -20.70 10.17 6.95
CA GLN A 705 -21.74 11.03 6.36
C GLN A 705 -21.51 12.44 6.93
N GLU A 706 -21.54 13.45 6.07
CA GLU A 706 -21.60 14.86 6.50
C GLU A 706 -22.69 14.99 7.58
N GLY A 707 -22.32 15.37 8.80
CA GLY A 707 -23.26 15.70 9.88
C GLY A 707 -23.33 14.76 11.09
N ALA A 708 -22.46 13.75 11.23
CA ALA A 708 -22.35 13.04 12.52
C ALA A 708 -21.53 13.88 13.52
N ALA A 709 -22.12 14.17 14.67
CA ALA A 709 -21.49 14.91 15.77
C ALA A 709 -20.18 14.25 16.23
N GLU A 710 -19.31 15.09 16.78
CA GLU A 710 -17.90 14.88 17.15
C GLU A 710 -17.52 13.50 17.73
N PRO A 711 -16.24 13.08 17.60
CA PRO A 711 -15.70 11.86 18.22
C PRO A 711 -15.64 11.88 19.76
N VAL A 712 -16.19 12.90 20.44
CA VAL A 712 -16.26 13.01 21.92
C VAL A 712 -16.94 11.79 22.55
N ALA A 713 -17.86 11.12 21.83
CA ALA A 713 -18.49 9.88 22.26
C ALA A 713 -17.52 8.67 22.38
N ALA A 714 -16.27 8.75 21.90
CA ALA A 714 -15.32 7.64 21.96
C ALA A 714 -14.75 7.44 23.38
N MET A 715 -14.33 8.50 24.08
CA MET A 715 -13.71 8.37 25.41
C MET A 715 -14.71 8.03 26.51
N GLU A 716 -15.91 8.60 26.46
CA GLU A 716 -16.99 8.20 27.36
C GLU A 716 -17.38 6.73 27.15
N PHE A 717 -17.37 6.26 25.90
CA PHE A 717 -17.58 4.86 25.57
C PHE A 717 -16.43 3.96 26.06
N VAL A 718 -15.17 4.43 26.00
CA VAL A 718 -14.01 3.75 26.60
C VAL A 718 -14.15 3.64 28.12
N SER A 719 -14.47 4.74 28.80
CA SER A 719 -14.63 4.78 30.26
C SER A 719 -15.81 3.90 30.71
N ALA A 720 -16.95 3.95 30.01
CA ALA A 720 -18.10 3.08 30.25
C ALA A 720 -17.74 1.60 30.11
N ALA A 721 -16.96 1.26 29.08
CA ALA A 721 -16.47 -0.09 28.85
C ALA A 721 -15.52 -0.59 29.94
N LEU A 722 -14.60 0.26 30.39
CA LEU A 722 -13.66 -0.05 31.48
C LEU A 722 -14.39 -0.20 32.81
N SER A 723 -15.37 0.67 33.09
CA SER A 723 -16.22 0.56 34.28
C SER A 723 -16.98 -0.78 34.30
N LEU A 724 -17.54 -1.19 33.15
CA LEU A 724 -18.17 -2.50 32.98
C LEU A 724 -17.16 -3.66 33.17
N GLN A 725 -15.94 -3.52 32.66
CA GLN A 725 -14.88 -4.52 32.81
C GLN A 725 -14.52 -4.72 34.29
N TRP A 726 -14.22 -3.63 35.00
CA TRP A 726 -13.87 -3.65 36.42
C TRP A 726 -15.03 -4.13 37.30
N GLY A 727 -16.27 -3.73 36.98
CA GLY A 727 -17.46 -4.16 37.69
C GLY A 727 -17.84 -5.63 37.44
N SER A 728 -17.43 -6.21 36.31
CA SER A 728 -17.74 -7.59 35.92
C SER A 728 -16.66 -8.61 36.26
N GLY A 729 -15.41 -8.18 36.46
CA GLY A 729 -14.27 -9.09 36.53
C GLY A 729 -14.04 -9.82 35.20
N ALA A 730 -14.40 -9.17 34.08
CA ALA A 730 -14.18 -9.74 32.75
C ALA A 730 -12.68 -9.78 32.45
N GLY A 731 -12.17 -10.99 32.19
CA GLY A 731 -10.77 -11.21 31.80
C GLY A 731 -10.40 -10.69 30.42
N SER A 732 -11.39 -10.38 29.56
CA SER A 732 -11.17 -9.59 28.34
C SER A 732 -12.41 -8.79 27.94
N VAL A 733 -12.21 -7.57 27.44
CA VAL A 733 -13.27 -6.74 26.85
C VAL A 733 -12.77 -6.29 25.49
N LEU A 734 -13.64 -6.36 24.48
CA LEU A 734 -13.39 -6.00 23.10
C LEU A 734 -14.32 -4.85 22.72
N LEU A 735 -13.74 -3.73 22.32
CA LEU A 735 -14.50 -2.66 21.70
C LEU A 735 -14.57 -2.89 20.20
N ALA A 736 -15.76 -2.77 19.61
CA ALA A 736 -15.95 -2.93 18.18
C ALA A 736 -16.90 -1.83 17.71
N PRO A 737 -16.37 -0.67 17.27
CA PRO A 737 -17.19 0.53 17.08
C PRO A 737 -18.24 0.41 15.97
N ARG A 738 -18.10 -0.47 14.96
CA ARG A 738 -19.16 -0.82 13.99
C ARG A 738 -18.79 -2.06 13.15
N GLU A 739 -19.80 -2.82 12.73
CA GLU A 739 -19.66 -4.20 12.22
C GLU A 739 -19.60 -4.31 10.68
N LEU A 740 -19.83 -3.24 9.92
CA LEU A 740 -20.18 -3.37 8.49
C LEU A 740 -19.01 -3.51 7.50
N GLN A 741 -17.74 -3.43 7.94
CA GLN A 741 -16.59 -3.55 7.04
C GLN A 741 -15.46 -4.47 7.52
N TYR A 742 -15.73 -5.39 8.46
CA TYR A 742 -14.86 -6.56 8.57
C TYR A 742 -15.19 -7.46 7.37
N ASP A 743 -14.44 -7.32 6.27
CA ASP A 743 -14.62 -8.03 5.00
C ASP A 743 -14.41 -9.56 5.09
N GLY A 744 -14.31 -10.09 6.31
CA GLY A 744 -14.02 -11.48 6.61
C GLY A 744 -12.52 -11.81 6.57
N LYS A 745 -11.64 -10.89 6.16
CA LYS A 745 -10.20 -11.14 6.14
C LYS A 745 -9.60 -10.86 7.51
N GLN A 746 -8.91 -11.87 8.05
CA GLN A 746 -8.23 -11.82 9.35
C GLN A 746 -6.84 -11.17 9.26
N SER A 747 -6.51 -10.55 8.14
CA SER A 747 -5.21 -9.97 7.81
C SER A 747 -5.10 -8.51 8.29
N HIS A 748 -5.37 -8.26 9.58
CA HIS A 748 -5.24 -6.93 10.18
C HIS A 748 -4.72 -7.02 11.62
N ALA A 749 -4.03 -5.98 12.09
CA ALA A 749 -3.45 -5.89 13.43
C ALA A 749 -4.44 -6.24 14.56
N PHE A 750 -5.68 -5.73 14.47
CA PHE A 750 -6.73 -6.01 15.45
C PHE A 750 -7.05 -7.50 15.55
N GLY A 751 -7.15 -8.17 14.40
CA GLY A 751 -7.44 -9.60 14.34
C GLY A 751 -6.34 -10.43 15.01
N VAL A 752 -5.09 -10.04 14.82
CA VAL A 752 -3.91 -10.70 15.39
C VAL A 752 -3.83 -10.47 16.89
N ILE A 753 -3.89 -9.23 17.37
CA ILE A 753 -3.79 -8.90 18.80
C ILE A 753 -4.91 -9.60 19.59
N ASN A 754 -6.13 -9.58 19.07
CA ASN A 754 -7.26 -10.26 19.70
C ASN A 754 -7.06 -11.78 19.77
N GLN A 755 -6.58 -12.40 18.69
CA GLN A 755 -6.27 -13.85 18.70
C GLN A 755 -5.19 -14.19 19.73
N THR A 756 -4.16 -13.35 19.83
CA THR A 756 -3.07 -13.54 20.78
C THR A 756 -3.56 -13.51 22.22
N VAL A 757 -4.40 -12.54 22.59
CA VAL A 757 -4.98 -12.48 23.94
C VAL A 757 -5.90 -13.65 24.22
N ILE A 758 -6.79 -14.00 23.28
CA ILE A 758 -7.69 -15.15 23.46
C ILE A 758 -6.88 -16.44 23.70
N ARG A 759 -5.77 -16.63 22.98
CA ARG A 759 -4.86 -17.77 23.17
C ARG A 759 -4.15 -17.73 24.52
N GLN A 760 -3.67 -16.57 24.95
CA GLN A 760 -2.97 -16.41 26.22
C GLN A 760 -3.87 -16.70 27.43
N LEU A 761 -5.18 -16.50 27.29
CA LEU A 761 -6.14 -16.87 28.32
C LEU A 761 -6.30 -18.40 28.47
N GLU A 762 -5.76 -19.22 27.56
CA GLU A 762 -5.79 -20.69 27.58
C GLU A 762 -7.19 -21.25 27.92
N ASP A 763 -7.29 -22.24 28.81
CA ASP A 763 -8.55 -22.84 29.25
C ASP A 763 -9.24 -22.06 30.39
N ARG A 764 -8.68 -20.93 30.84
CA ARG A 764 -9.24 -20.17 31.96
C ARG A 764 -10.66 -19.68 31.63
N PRO A 765 -11.63 -19.78 32.54
CA PRO A 765 -12.93 -19.18 32.29
C PRO A 765 -12.76 -17.66 32.16
N ALA A 766 -13.13 -17.11 31.01
CA ALA A 766 -13.13 -15.67 30.80
C ALA A 766 -14.46 -15.22 30.20
N LEU A 767 -14.92 -14.05 30.62
CA LEU A 767 -16.01 -13.35 29.99
C LEU A 767 -15.40 -12.38 28.97
N THR A 768 -15.74 -12.55 27.70
CA THR A 768 -15.42 -11.63 26.61
C THR A 768 -16.63 -10.76 26.34
N LEU A 769 -16.54 -9.47 26.66
CA LEU A 769 -17.59 -8.50 26.36
C LEU A 769 -17.27 -7.80 25.06
N GLN A 770 -18.14 -7.89 24.06
CA GLN A 770 -18.04 -7.08 22.86
C GLN A 770 -18.95 -5.86 23.01
N ILE A 771 -18.38 -4.67 23.10
CA ILE A 771 -19.17 -3.45 23.30
C ILE A 771 -19.35 -2.71 21.98
N ARG A 772 -20.57 -2.29 21.70
CA ARG A 772 -20.99 -1.61 20.46
C ARG A 772 -21.83 -0.37 20.76
N PRO A 773 -21.83 0.67 19.92
CA PRO A 773 -22.82 1.73 20.02
C PRO A 773 -24.21 1.22 19.62
N PHE A 774 -25.26 1.90 20.07
CA PHE A 774 -26.62 1.63 19.59
C PHE A 774 -26.73 1.81 18.07
N PRO A 775 -27.44 0.92 17.36
CA PRO A 775 -27.72 1.11 15.94
C PRO A 775 -28.60 2.35 15.75
N GLN A 776 -28.15 3.31 14.94
CA GLN A 776 -28.90 4.55 14.64
C GLN A 776 -30.29 4.29 14.04
N ARG A 777 -30.52 3.12 13.45
CA ARG A 777 -31.79 2.72 12.81
C ARG A 777 -32.71 1.92 13.72
N ALA A 778 -32.29 1.58 14.94
CA ALA A 778 -33.11 0.84 15.86
C ALA A 778 -34.14 1.75 16.55
N GLY A 779 -35.35 1.24 16.74
CA GLY A 779 -36.43 1.99 17.41
C GLY A 779 -36.20 2.10 18.92
N PRO A 780 -36.80 3.11 19.60
CA PRO A 780 -36.66 3.27 21.04
C PRO A 780 -37.28 2.08 21.80
N LEU A 781 -36.57 1.61 22.82
CA LEU A 781 -37.02 0.52 23.69
C LEU A 781 -37.85 1.04 24.87
N LYS A 782 -38.84 0.24 25.30
CA LYS A 782 -39.66 0.55 26.48
C LYS A 782 -38.82 0.45 27.76
N GLY A 783 -38.80 1.51 28.56
CA GLY A 783 -37.95 1.61 29.76
C GLY A 783 -36.56 2.18 29.49
N ASP A 784 -36.24 2.51 28.23
CA ASP A 784 -35.04 3.25 27.82
C ASP A 784 -33.73 2.73 28.43
N PRO A 785 -33.43 1.42 28.28
CA PRO A 785 -32.20 0.84 28.83
C PRO A 785 -30.98 1.48 28.18
N LYS A 786 -29.99 1.86 29.00
CA LYS A 786 -28.69 2.38 28.51
C LYS A 786 -27.84 1.29 27.88
N VAL A 787 -28.01 0.04 28.33
CA VAL A 787 -27.27 -1.13 27.85
C VAL A 787 -28.20 -2.24 27.40
N ILE A 788 -27.96 -2.78 26.20
CA ILE A 788 -28.65 -3.97 25.70
C ILE A 788 -27.67 -5.13 25.66
N ILE A 789 -28.00 -6.21 26.36
CA ILE A 789 -27.18 -7.40 26.47
C ILE A 789 -27.68 -8.46 25.48
N ILE A 790 -26.84 -8.85 24.54
CA ILE A 790 -27.11 -9.88 23.53
C ILE A 790 -26.19 -11.08 23.80
N PRO A 791 -26.73 -12.20 24.29
CA PRO A 791 -25.94 -13.40 24.51
C PRO A 791 -25.58 -14.08 23.18
N LEU A 792 -24.29 -14.33 22.92
CA LEU A 792 -23.82 -14.92 21.65
C LEU A 792 -23.85 -16.46 21.64
N HIS A 793 -23.93 -17.09 22.82
CA HIS A 793 -24.10 -18.54 22.93
C HIS A 793 -25.54 -18.91 23.27
N ILE A 794 -26.06 -19.90 22.54
CA ILE A 794 -27.35 -20.54 22.83
C ILE A 794 -27.18 -21.28 24.16
N GLY A 795 -27.88 -20.84 25.21
CA GLY A 795 -27.95 -21.57 26.49
C GLY A 795 -27.45 -20.87 27.75
N ILE A 796 -27.23 -19.53 27.75
CA ILE A 796 -26.87 -18.81 28.99
C ILE A 796 -27.92 -19.06 30.09
N SER A 797 -27.45 -19.53 31.25
CA SER A 797 -28.29 -19.88 32.39
C SER A 797 -29.01 -18.64 32.95
N ALA A 798 -30.13 -18.83 33.66
CA ALA A 798 -30.83 -17.71 34.28
C ALA A 798 -29.95 -16.98 35.32
N GLU A 799 -29.09 -17.74 36.01
CA GLU A 799 -28.12 -17.20 36.96
C GLU A 799 -27.08 -16.30 36.27
N GLU A 800 -26.58 -16.71 35.11
CA GLU A 800 -25.60 -15.95 34.33
C GLU A 800 -26.20 -14.66 33.76
N ARG A 801 -27.47 -14.70 33.32
CA ARG A 801 -28.19 -13.48 32.95
C ARG A 801 -28.35 -12.53 34.14
N GLY A 802 -28.61 -13.08 35.33
CA GLY A 802 -28.63 -12.32 36.58
C GLY A 802 -27.28 -11.64 36.85
N ARG A 803 -26.16 -12.36 36.70
CA ARG A 803 -24.81 -11.82 36.88
C ARG A 803 -24.48 -10.71 35.88
N LEU A 804 -24.73 -10.90 34.58
CA LEU A 804 -24.51 -9.86 33.57
C LEU A 804 -25.35 -8.60 33.81
N ARG A 805 -26.58 -8.77 34.29
CA ARG A 805 -27.43 -7.64 34.69
C ARG A 805 -26.88 -6.92 35.90
N GLN A 806 -26.43 -7.67 36.90
CA GLN A 806 -25.79 -7.10 38.10
C GLN A 806 -24.51 -6.35 37.74
N TYR A 807 -23.71 -6.83 36.80
CA TYR A 807 -22.51 -6.13 36.34
C TYR A 807 -22.83 -4.81 35.65
N ALA A 808 -23.82 -4.79 34.76
CA ALA A 808 -24.27 -3.54 34.15
C ALA A 808 -24.80 -2.55 35.20
N PHE A 809 -25.56 -3.05 36.17
CA PHE A 809 -26.08 -2.24 37.28
C PHE A 809 -24.97 -1.67 38.17
N ASN A 810 -23.97 -2.49 38.54
CA ASN A 810 -22.81 -2.06 39.34
C ASN A 810 -21.97 -1.00 38.62
N ALA A 811 -21.96 -1.02 37.28
CA ALA A 811 -21.30 -0.02 36.45
C ALA A 811 -22.17 1.22 36.19
N GLY A 812 -23.34 1.35 36.84
CA GLY A 812 -24.22 2.53 36.70
C GLY A 812 -25.11 2.50 35.45
N PHE A 813 -25.35 1.33 34.86
CA PHE A 813 -26.17 1.21 33.66
C PHE A 813 -27.47 0.44 33.88
N SER A 814 -28.58 1.02 33.43
CA SER A 814 -29.83 0.29 33.25
C SER A 814 -29.70 -0.68 32.07
N SER A 815 -30.07 -1.94 32.27
CA SER A 815 -29.86 -2.98 31.25
C SER A 815 -31.08 -3.85 30.94
N ALA A 816 -31.20 -4.20 29.65
CA ALA A 816 -32.21 -5.10 29.11
C ALA A 816 -31.54 -6.23 28.30
N PHE A 817 -32.12 -7.42 28.33
CA PHE A 817 -31.69 -8.51 27.44
C PHE A 817 -32.44 -8.42 26.12
N ALA A 818 -31.73 -8.57 25.01
CA ALA A 818 -32.37 -8.66 23.72
C ALA A 818 -33.21 -9.94 23.62
N GLU A 819 -34.48 -9.78 23.29
CA GLU A 819 -35.42 -10.88 23.09
C GLU A 819 -35.76 -11.04 21.61
N ARG A 820 -36.26 -12.22 21.21
CA ARG A 820 -36.81 -12.44 19.86
C ARG A 820 -38.20 -11.80 19.72
N SER A 821 -38.30 -10.50 19.97
CA SER A 821 -39.53 -9.72 19.87
C SER A 821 -39.34 -8.56 18.89
N LYS A 822 -40.45 -8.05 18.34
CA LYS A 822 -40.43 -6.91 17.41
C LYS A 822 -39.83 -5.64 18.04
N ALA A 823 -39.81 -5.53 19.36
CA ALA A 823 -39.24 -4.39 20.07
C ALA A 823 -37.72 -4.29 19.90
N PHE A 824 -37.04 -5.43 19.73
CA PHE A 824 -35.58 -5.48 19.55
C PHE A 824 -35.15 -5.58 18.07
N ALA A 825 -36.06 -5.32 17.12
CA ALA A 825 -35.71 -5.31 15.70
C ALA A 825 -34.73 -4.17 15.40
N GLY A 826 -33.64 -4.50 14.69
CA GLY A 826 -32.51 -3.60 14.44
C GLY A 826 -31.36 -3.74 15.45
N TYR A 827 -31.56 -4.46 16.55
CA TYR A 827 -30.52 -4.82 17.53
C TYR A 827 -29.97 -6.25 17.31
N GLU A 828 -30.24 -6.88 16.17
CA GLU A 828 -29.71 -8.20 15.86
C GLU A 828 -28.18 -8.16 15.75
N ALA A 829 -27.48 -9.04 16.47
CA ALA A 829 -26.03 -9.16 16.41
C ALA A 829 -25.61 -10.31 15.50
N PHE A 830 -24.63 -10.07 14.62
CA PHE A 830 -23.81 -11.14 14.07
C PHE A 830 -22.63 -11.38 15.04
N PRO A 831 -22.26 -12.62 15.36
CA PRO A 831 -20.98 -12.86 16.02
C PRO A 831 -19.85 -12.43 15.08
N LEU A 832 -18.90 -11.65 15.59
CA LEU A 832 -17.63 -11.37 14.91
C LEU A 832 -17.02 -12.69 14.41
N THR A 833 -16.48 -12.69 13.18
CA THR A 833 -15.67 -13.81 12.66
C THR A 833 -14.49 -14.13 13.62
N ALA A 834 -14.00 -13.14 14.37
CA ALA A 834 -13.00 -13.30 15.40
C ALA A 834 -13.44 -14.18 16.60
N LEU A 835 -14.75 -14.40 16.79
CA LEU A 835 -15.29 -15.33 17.78
C LEU A 835 -15.52 -16.75 17.20
N ARG A 836 -15.20 -16.99 15.92
CA ARG A 836 -15.31 -18.32 15.27
C ARG A 836 -14.17 -19.28 15.60
N TYR A 837 -13.19 -18.88 16.42
CA TYR A 837 -12.15 -19.77 16.95
C TYR A 837 -12.70 -20.70 18.05
N LEU A 838 -13.75 -21.46 17.70
CA LEU A 838 -14.61 -22.24 18.59
C LEU A 838 -13.86 -23.23 19.48
N ASN A 839 -12.68 -23.72 19.07
CA ASN A 839 -11.87 -24.64 19.87
C ASN A 839 -11.06 -23.94 20.96
N HIS A 840 -10.62 -22.68 20.75
CA HIS A 840 -9.93 -21.89 21.77
C HIS A 840 -10.91 -21.12 22.68
N SER A 841 -12.19 -21.09 22.31
CA SER A 841 -13.25 -20.42 23.07
C SER A 841 -14.14 -21.38 23.89
N GLN A 842 -13.82 -22.68 23.98
CA GLN A 842 -14.71 -23.67 24.61
C GLN A 842 -15.04 -23.35 26.08
N ASN A 843 -14.12 -22.70 26.80
CA ASN A 843 -14.31 -22.21 28.18
C ASN A 843 -14.52 -20.69 28.28
N LYS A 844 -14.67 -19.99 27.15
CA LYS A 844 -14.84 -18.53 27.09
C LYS A 844 -16.31 -18.22 26.87
N ARG A 845 -16.84 -17.26 27.63
CA ARG A 845 -18.24 -16.82 27.53
C ARG A 845 -18.25 -15.49 26.78
N ALA A 846 -19.10 -15.34 25.76
CA ALA A 846 -19.18 -14.11 24.98
C ALA A 846 -20.57 -13.46 25.08
N ALA A 847 -20.59 -12.15 25.29
CA ALA A 847 -21.79 -11.32 25.22
C ALA A 847 -21.52 -10.05 24.43
N VAL A 848 -22.49 -9.61 23.62
CA VAL A 848 -22.46 -8.27 23.02
C VAL A 848 -23.22 -7.32 23.94
N LEU A 849 -22.61 -6.21 24.29
CA LEU A 849 -23.23 -5.11 25.02
C LEU A 849 -23.36 -3.93 24.05
N MET A 850 -24.59 -3.53 23.72
CA MET A 850 -24.80 -2.26 23.02
C MET A 850 -24.96 -1.16 24.08
N ILE A 851 -24.30 -0.02 23.92
CA ILE A 851 -24.36 1.13 24.84
C ILE A 851 -24.83 2.39 24.09
N ASN A 852 -25.67 3.19 24.74
CA ASN A 852 -26.03 4.52 24.28
C ASN A 852 -25.18 5.58 25.02
N PRO A 853 -24.19 6.21 24.37
CA PRO A 853 -23.28 7.16 25.02
C PRO A 853 -23.98 8.49 25.39
N ASP A 854 -25.00 8.93 24.64
CA ASP A 854 -25.64 10.24 24.79
C ASP A 854 -26.54 10.38 26.05
N LYS A 855 -26.47 9.43 26.99
CA LYS A 855 -27.32 9.37 28.19
C LYS A 855 -26.47 9.02 29.42
N SER A 856 -25.65 9.95 29.92
CA SER A 856 -25.06 9.82 31.27
C SER A 856 -26.17 10.00 32.33
N GLU A 857 -25.99 9.47 33.54
CA GLU A 857 -27.02 9.48 34.61
C GLU A 857 -26.97 10.75 35.47
N THR A 858 -26.22 11.76 35.00
CA THR A 858 -26.01 13.04 35.71
C THR A 858 -26.99 14.15 35.32
N ASP A 859 -28.06 13.83 34.59
CA ASP A 859 -29.22 14.71 34.38
C ASP A 859 -30.44 14.25 35.20
#